data_AF-V6I286-F1
#
_entry.id   AF-V6I286-F1
#
_cell.length_a   1.000
_cell.length_b   1.000
_cell.length_c   1.000
_cell.angle_alpha   90.00
_cell.angle_beta   90.00
_cell.angle_gamma   90.00
#
_symmetry.space_group_name_H-M   'P 1'
#
loop_
_entity.id
_entity.type
_entity.pdbx_description
1 polymer ?
#
loop_
_entity_poly.entity_id
_entity_poly.type
_entity_poly.pdbx_seq_one_letter_code
_entity_poly.pdbx_strand_id
1 'polypeptide(L)'
;MSGIDLGLFNVTEKNSGGVAAGFGNFTGDSHVGIQAGVVNVVSKELQGFQVGVVNYSKKPYGFQIGGINITGQTYLPMFGALANSSDESYLGQISAGLNFSKESPYQFAGILNGSRKGYLQIAVGINYVDEGLFQIAGIYNSAGYHKPIYLQMALGVNSASQRSFLQVAGIWNFSKEPSIQIALIGNSSSSSSFFQLALLANQAKEKSTFQISALSNFGNQSKLQFSTILNYRNCNKPECLAGSQIAVLSNYAIRTSFQFGLINWAENANVQIGGFNQSDEVRSQIGILNRSAKTEGFMIGLFNESRDLTGFQIGLLNVAKNGIFPIMLFYNSNYEKNPSKNFSGIVNSSWSPFQLSIFSPLQIFSQETSIYGLRLNFLYGRNDRIYGLDFGFFNHTSETKGISVGAFNKIENGAAGLQIGLYNDVMEDFYGLQIGVGQYNRKFFYGFSMAAIAITGEDVNGMQIGFLLNSGKNFLLPQFGLGLNFADSSPGQLAGIGNYSKKGVHGPQISGGFNIAHGDVYGQLGGLLNYATGDAIPGQISLLFNGSKFAPFQLTALGNYAAGKAFLQIAGIFNVMTSDYSIRDGKNSFLQASLLLNYSSGAYGTYVQTSIVNINGGRDGIKGASSIVQLGGINFNKAGHFQTGGINVSFGMQGAQLGAVNVLGDNGYGVQFGVVNIAADDFSGVSIGLWNLVLDRQNGLSIGLFNYAKKLNGLQVGLINVHSEGTVPLMLGANIGIQENKSDNSK
;
A
#
# COMPACT_ATOMS: atom_id res chain seq x y z
N MET A 1 -23.24 14.16 47.60
CA MET A 1 -22.15 14.14 48.59
C MET A 1 -21.21 15.28 48.25
N SER A 2 -20.81 16.13 49.21
CA SER A 2 -19.84 17.21 48.95
C SER A 2 -18.81 17.17 50.07
N GLY A 3 -17.55 16.89 49.75
CA GLY A 3 -16.50 16.68 50.75
C GLY A 3 -15.29 15.92 50.21
N ILE A 4 -14.58 15.21 51.09
CA ILE A 4 -13.47 14.32 50.71
C ILE A 4 -13.95 12.88 50.86
N ASP A 5 -14.15 12.20 49.74
CA ASP A 5 -14.47 10.77 49.68
C ASP A 5 -13.15 10.00 49.55
N LEU A 6 -12.59 9.60 50.69
CA LEU A 6 -11.41 8.74 50.76
C LEU A 6 -11.87 7.32 51.07
N GLY A 7 -11.71 6.44 50.11
CA GLY A 7 -12.10 5.05 50.22
C GLY A 7 -11.54 4.28 49.04
N LEU A 8 -11.29 2.99 49.18
CA LEU A 8 -10.80 2.23 48.01
C LEU A 8 -11.89 2.06 46.95
N PHE A 9 -13.18 2.17 47.31
CA PHE A 9 -14.23 2.48 46.35
C PHE A 9 -15.19 3.52 46.88
N ASN A 10 -15.46 4.51 46.05
CA ASN A 10 -16.40 5.59 46.33
C ASN A 10 -17.58 5.45 45.35
N VAL A 11 -18.78 5.18 45.86
CA VAL A 11 -20.00 5.03 45.04
C VAL A 11 -21.03 6.05 45.50
N THR A 12 -21.44 6.93 44.58
CA THR A 12 -22.48 7.95 44.81
C THR A 12 -23.55 7.86 43.73
N GLU A 13 -24.81 7.58 44.10
CA GLU A 13 -25.91 7.39 43.13
C GLU A 13 -26.31 8.66 42.37
N LYS A 14 -26.14 9.85 42.96
CA LYS A 14 -26.51 11.14 42.37
C LYS A 14 -25.28 12.02 42.14
N ASN A 15 -25.26 13.21 42.74
CA ASN A 15 -24.19 14.18 42.60
C ASN A 15 -23.12 13.99 43.69
N SER A 16 -21.85 14.11 43.29
CA SER A 16 -20.68 14.14 44.16
C SER A 16 -19.92 15.46 43.97
N GLY A 17 -19.12 15.87 44.94
CA GLY A 17 -18.27 17.05 44.81
C GLY A 17 -17.15 17.08 45.85
N GLY A 18 -16.03 17.69 45.50
CA GLY A 18 -14.80 17.74 46.30
C GLY A 18 -13.73 16.77 45.79
N VAL A 19 -13.12 15.96 46.65
CA VAL A 19 -12.04 15.03 46.26
C VAL A 19 -12.49 13.60 46.48
N ALA A 20 -12.63 12.83 45.41
CA ALA A 20 -12.83 11.38 45.47
C ALA A 20 -11.51 10.68 45.12
N ALA A 21 -10.86 10.10 46.13
CA ALA A 21 -9.62 9.35 45.94
C ALA A 21 -9.84 7.90 46.37
N GLY A 22 -9.54 6.96 45.47
CA GLY A 22 -9.83 5.56 45.67
C GLY A 22 -9.28 4.66 44.58
N PHE A 23 -9.48 3.35 44.69
CA PHE A 23 -9.20 2.43 43.60
C PHE A 23 -10.28 2.52 42.51
N GLY A 24 -11.55 2.73 42.88
CA GLY A 24 -12.62 3.06 41.94
C GLY A 24 -13.55 4.17 42.45
N ASN A 25 -13.89 5.13 41.58
CA ASN A 25 -14.77 6.25 41.89
C ASN A 25 -15.95 6.25 40.92
N PHE A 26 -17.19 6.11 41.43
CA PHE A 26 -18.42 6.00 40.63
C PHE A 26 -19.45 7.05 41.06
N THR A 27 -19.84 7.93 40.14
CA THR A 27 -20.84 8.98 40.38
C THR A 27 -21.97 8.89 39.34
N GLY A 28 -23.20 8.69 39.81
CA GLY A 28 -24.36 8.42 38.96
C GLY A 28 -24.92 9.64 38.19
N ASP A 29 -24.66 10.87 38.64
CA ASP A 29 -25.01 12.09 37.91
C ASP A 29 -23.77 12.94 37.58
N SER A 30 -23.46 13.94 38.42
CA SER A 30 -22.37 14.91 38.18
C SER A 30 -21.35 14.92 39.32
N HIS A 31 -20.09 15.13 38.97
CA HIS A 31 -19.01 15.32 39.95
C HIS A 31 -18.31 16.66 39.74
N VAL A 32 -18.18 17.45 40.79
CA VAL A 32 -17.44 18.72 40.79
C VAL A 32 -16.19 18.58 41.66
N GLY A 33 -15.01 18.48 41.06
CA GLY A 33 -13.75 18.37 41.79
C GLY A 33 -12.78 17.33 41.22
N ILE A 34 -12.03 16.65 42.08
CA ILE A 34 -10.94 15.75 41.69
C ILE A 34 -11.35 14.30 41.92
N GLN A 35 -11.25 13.47 40.88
CA GLN A 35 -11.29 12.03 40.99
C GLN A 35 -9.92 11.44 40.68
N ALA A 36 -9.33 10.77 41.66
CA ALA A 36 -8.06 10.07 41.51
C ALA A 36 -8.28 8.59 41.85
N GLY A 37 -7.99 7.70 40.89
CA GLY A 37 -8.15 6.27 41.11
C GLY A 37 -7.84 5.41 39.92
N VAL A 38 -7.87 4.09 40.07
CA VAL A 38 -7.62 3.20 38.94
C VAL A 38 -8.76 3.26 37.92
N VAL A 39 -10.00 3.36 38.40
CA VAL A 39 -11.20 3.52 37.56
C VAL A 39 -12.01 4.72 38.05
N ASN A 40 -12.33 5.67 37.17
CA ASN A 40 -13.16 6.83 37.49
C ASN A 40 -14.33 6.93 36.51
N VAL A 41 -15.56 7.00 37.01
CA VAL A 41 -16.79 7.03 36.21
C VAL A 41 -17.71 8.13 36.71
N VAL A 42 -18.12 9.01 35.80
CA VAL A 42 -19.17 10.02 36.01
C VAL A 42 -20.19 9.92 34.88
N SER A 43 -21.43 9.56 35.19
CA SER A 43 -22.42 9.25 34.14
C SER A 43 -22.86 10.46 33.30
N LYS A 44 -22.78 11.69 33.84
CA LYS A 44 -23.18 12.91 33.12
C LYS A 44 -22.06 13.93 32.99
N GLU A 45 -21.86 14.76 34.01
CA GLU A 45 -21.00 15.95 33.91
C GLU A 45 -19.88 15.89 34.94
N LEU A 46 -18.64 16.04 34.48
CA LEU A 46 -17.47 16.21 35.33
C LEU A 46 -17.02 17.67 35.23
N GLN A 47 -16.96 18.40 36.33
CA GLN A 47 -16.30 19.70 36.39
C GLN A 47 -15.06 19.56 37.28
N GLY A 48 -13.88 19.35 36.69
CA GLY A 48 -12.65 19.21 37.46
C GLY A 48 -11.61 18.26 36.85
N PHE A 49 -11.01 17.38 37.65
CA PHE A 49 -9.83 16.60 37.24
C PHE A 49 -10.07 15.10 37.41
N GLN A 50 -9.77 14.31 36.39
CA GLN A 50 -9.77 12.85 36.48
C GLN A 50 -8.36 12.32 36.21
N VAL A 51 -7.80 11.61 37.19
CA VAL A 51 -6.56 10.85 37.02
C VAL A 51 -6.84 9.39 37.28
N GLY A 52 -6.58 8.55 36.31
CA GLY A 52 -6.76 7.13 36.52
C GLY A 52 -6.40 6.25 35.37
N VAL A 53 -6.43 4.94 35.54
CA VAL A 53 -6.11 4.08 34.40
C VAL A 53 -7.27 4.02 33.42
N VAL A 54 -8.52 4.06 33.91
CA VAL A 54 -9.71 4.20 33.09
C VAL A 54 -10.52 5.39 33.59
N ASN A 55 -10.80 6.35 32.71
CA ASN A 55 -11.65 7.50 33.00
C ASN A 55 -12.84 7.53 32.04
N TYR A 56 -14.05 7.67 32.58
CA TYR A 56 -15.28 7.84 31.83
C TYR A 56 -16.06 9.08 32.31
N SER A 57 -16.45 9.94 31.38
CA SER A 57 -17.42 11.02 31.63
C SER A 57 -18.13 11.43 30.35
N LYS A 58 -19.45 11.64 30.37
CA LYS A 58 -20.17 12.07 29.16
C LYS A 58 -19.82 13.50 28.73
N LYS A 59 -19.65 14.42 29.68
CA LYS A 59 -19.28 15.83 29.46
C LYS A 59 -18.28 16.33 30.51
N PRO A 60 -16.97 16.14 30.31
CA PRO A 60 -15.92 16.74 31.13
C PRO A 60 -15.65 18.21 30.76
N TYR A 61 -15.94 19.09 31.71
CA TYR A 61 -15.40 20.45 31.83
C TYR A 61 -14.12 20.40 32.68
N GLY A 62 -13.13 19.65 32.19
CA GLY A 62 -12.05 19.18 33.03
C GLY A 62 -10.96 18.42 32.28
N PHE A 63 -9.78 18.27 32.90
CA PHE A 63 -8.71 17.45 32.32
C PHE A 63 -8.90 15.99 32.70
N GLN A 64 -8.56 15.12 31.76
CA GLN A 64 -8.50 13.68 31.96
C GLN A 64 -7.09 13.20 31.61
N ILE A 65 -6.41 12.64 32.61
CA ILE A 65 -5.14 11.95 32.44
C ILE A 65 -5.38 10.50 32.78
N GLY A 66 -5.16 9.61 31.82
CA GLY A 66 -5.32 8.21 32.12
C GLY A 66 -4.74 7.23 31.14
N GLY A 67 -4.88 5.94 31.43
CA GLY A 67 -4.55 4.90 30.47
C GLY A 67 -5.51 4.95 29.29
N ILE A 68 -6.80 4.92 29.60
CA ILE A 68 -7.91 4.98 28.65
C ILE A 68 -8.87 6.07 29.12
N ASN A 69 -9.17 7.03 28.25
CA ASN A 69 -10.17 8.05 28.49
C ASN A 69 -11.31 7.93 27.49
N ILE A 70 -12.55 7.85 27.99
CA ILE A 70 -13.75 7.75 27.17
C ILE A 70 -14.68 8.91 27.52
N THR A 71 -15.08 9.68 26.52
CA THR A 71 -15.96 10.84 26.71
C THR A 71 -16.95 11.04 25.58
N GLY A 72 -18.01 11.79 25.84
CA GLY A 72 -18.84 12.36 24.78
C GLY A 72 -18.20 13.64 24.25
N GLN A 73 -18.34 14.73 25.00
CA GLN A 73 -17.83 16.06 24.60
C GLN A 73 -16.83 16.59 25.63
N THR A 74 -15.58 16.83 25.22
CA THR A 74 -14.55 17.40 26.09
C THR A 74 -14.06 18.76 25.60
N TYR A 75 -13.97 19.72 26.52
CA TYR A 75 -13.48 21.08 26.24
C TYR A 75 -11.99 21.24 26.48
N LEU A 76 -11.39 20.38 27.31
CA LEU A 76 -9.95 20.38 27.59
C LEU A 76 -9.26 19.18 26.92
N PRO A 77 -7.93 19.24 26.71
CA PRO A 77 -7.19 18.15 26.08
C PRO A 77 -7.27 16.85 26.87
N MET A 78 -7.37 15.73 26.15
CA MET A 78 -7.30 14.38 26.73
C MET A 78 -5.88 13.83 26.64
N PHE A 79 -5.40 13.22 27.73
CA PHE A 79 -4.09 12.57 27.77
C PHE A 79 -4.24 11.09 28.11
N GLY A 80 -4.01 10.23 27.11
CA GLY A 80 -4.18 8.78 27.19
C GLY A 80 -2.85 8.04 27.09
N ALA A 81 -2.43 7.24 28.05
CA ALA A 81 -1.25 6.39 27.88
C ALA A 81 -1.50 5.33 26.79
N LEU A 82 -2.73 4.83 26.68
CA LEU A 82 -3.12 3.85 25.66
C LEU A 82 -4.13 4.38 24.66
N ALA A 83 -5.22 4.99 25.12
CA ALA A 83 -6.32 5.34 24.23
C ALA A 83 -7.13 6.55 24.70
N ASN A 84 -7.59 7.35 23.74
CA ASN A 84 -8.63 8.35 23.94
C ASN A 84 -9.75 8.09 22.93
N SER A 85 -11.00 8.13 23.41
CA SER A 85 -12.20 8.06 22.57
C SER A 85 -13.15 9.18 22.94
N SER A 86 -13.58 9.97 21.96
CA SER A 86 -14.57 11.04 22.15
C SER A 86 -15.57 11.13 20.99
N ASP A 87 -16.73 11.75 21.20
CA ASP A 87 -17.50 12.27 20.07
C ASP A 87 -16.86 13.59 19.60
N GLU A 88 -16.63 14.53 20.52
CA GLU A 88 -16.02 15.84 20.23
C GLU A 88 -14.94 16.17 21.26
N SER A 89 -13.75 16.57 20.79
CA SER A 89 -12.64 17.00 21.63
C SER A 89 -12.09 18.35 21.16
N TYR A 90 -12.60 19.45 21.71
CA TYR A 90 -12.37 20.80 21.21
C TYR A 90 -10.90 21.25 21.27
N LEU A 91 -10.15 20.83 22.30
CA LEU A 91 -8.72 21.13 22.43
C LEU A 91 -7.81 19.93 22.09
N GLY A 92 -8.38 18.83 21.59
CA GLY A 92 -7.62 17.71 21.04
C GLY A 92 -7.32 16.54 21.98
N GLN A 93 -6.59 15.56 21.44
CA GLN A 93 -6.25 14.29 22.10
C GLN A 93 -4.78 13.96 21.90
N ILE A 94 -4.13 13.49 22.97
CA ILE A 94 -2.75 13.01 22.94
C ILE A 94 -2.72 11.62 23.55
N SER A 95 -2.18 10.65 22.81
CA SER A 95 -1.93 9.31 23.35
C SER A 95 -0.69 8.63 22.80
N ALA A 96 -0.12 7.71 23.57
CA ALA A 96 0.95 6.82 23.06
C ALA A 96 0.39 5.65 22.24
N GLY A 97 -0.93 5.43 22.24
CA GLY A 97 -1.59 4.41 21.44
C GLY A 97 -2.58 4.99 20.43
N LEU A 98 -3.87 5.01 20.79
CA LEU A 98 -4.98 5.25 19.87
C LEU A 98 -5.74 6.53 20.22
N ASN A 99 -6.10 7.34 19.23
CA ASN A 99 -7.08 8.42 19.39
C ASN A 99 -8.20 8.26 18.38
N PHE A 100 -9.44 8.23 18.88
CA PHE A 100 -10.63 8.23 18.06
C PHE A 100 -11.53 9.40 18.46
N SER A 101 -11.98 10.16 17.46
CA SER A 101 -12.97 11.22 17.67
C SER A 101 -13.82 11.44 16.43
N LYS A 102 -15.08 11.90 16.54
CA LYS A 102 -15.77 12.42 15.34
C LYS A 102 -15.15 13.76 14.95
N GLU A 103 -14.97 14.66 15.92
CA GLU A 103 -14.36 15.96 15.72
C GLU A 103 -13.23 16.21 16.72
N SER A 104 -12.01 16.39 16.21
CA SER A 104 -10.84 16.71 17.03
C SER A 104 -9.85 17.57 16.24
N PRO A 105 -9.70 18.86 16.55
CA PRO A 105 -8.78 19.75 15.83
C PRO A 105 -7.33 19.27 15.88
N TYR A 106 -6.90 18.65 16.99
CA TYR A 106 -5.52 18.24 17.23
C TYR A 106 -5.48 16.79 17.74
N GLN A 107 -4.77 15.89 17.05
CA GLN A 107 -4.54 14.53 17.53
C GLN A 107 -3.09 14.09 17.39
N PHE A 108 -2.53 13.51 18.45
CA PHE A 108 -1.18 12.96 18.47
C PHE A 108 -1.23 11.53 19.01
N ALA A 109 -0.88 10.54 18.19
CA ALA A 109 -0.93 9.12 18.55
C ALA A 109 0.40 8.41 18.28
N GLY A 110 0.78 7.48 19.15
CA GLY A 110 1.89 6.56 18.86
C GLY A 110 1.50 5.45 17.87
N ILE A 111 0.22 5.08 17.78
CA ILE A 111 -0.21 3.98 16.90
C ILE A 111 -1.21 4.46 15.87
N LEU A 112 -2.35 5.02 16.28
CA LEU A 112 -3.41 5.35 15.35
C LEU A 112 -4.19 6.61 15.74
N ASN A 113 -4.37 7.51 14.78
CA ASN A 113 -5.40 8.54 14.85
C ASN A 113 -6.53 8.22 13.86
N GLY A 114 -7.77 8.37 14.30
CA GLY A 114 -8.95 8.31 13.46
C GLY A 114 -9.91 9.45 13.80
N SER A 115 -10.25 10.28 12.82
CA SER A 115 -11.38 11.19 12.98
C SER A 115 -12.12 11.54 11.70
N ARG A 116 -13.32 12.11 11.84
CA ARG A 116 -14.04 12.67 10.69
C ARG A 116 -13.55 14.08 10.37
N LYS A 117 -13.30 14.92 11.38
CA LYS A 117 -12.72 16.25 11.22
C LYS A 117 -11.52 16.45 12.13
N GLY A 118 -10.42 16.96 11.57
CA GLY A 118 -9.28 17.42 12.37
C GLY A 118 -8.30 18.30 11.60
N TYR A 119 -7.73 19.30 12.26
CA TYR A 119 -6.83 20.26 11.60
C TYR A 119 -5.41 19.74 11.52
N LEU A 120 -4.87 19.22 12.62
CA LEU A 120 -3.52 18.67 12.71
C LEU A 120 -3.57 17.28 13.34
N GLN A 121 -3.07 16.27 12.62
CA GLN A 121 -2.96 14.91 13.13
C GLN A 121 -1.56 14.34 12.91
N ILE A 122 -0.96 13.78 13.95
CA ILE A 122 0.34 13.10 13.86
C ILE A 122 0.20 11.72 14.46
N ALA A 123 0.48 10.69 13.67
CA ALA A 123 0.53 9.31 14.13
C ALA A 123 1.89 8.69 13.79
N VAL A 124 2.53 7.98 14.72
CA VAL A 124 3.73 7.20 14.36
C VAL A 124 3.35 5.97 13.52
N GLY A 125 2.16 5.40 13.71
CA GLY A 125 1.63 4.34 12.86
C GLY A 125 0.74 4.84 11.73
N ILE A 126 -0.57 4.78 11.94
CA ILE A 126 -1.61 5.00 10.93
C ILE A 126 -2.40 6.26 11.25
N ASN A 127 -2.74 7.02 10.21
CA ASN A 127 -3.54 8.23 10.34
C ASN A 127 -4.71 8.20 9.35
N TYR A 128 -5.93 8.47 9.84
CA TYR A 128 -7.15 8.52 9.04
C TYR A 128 -7.99 9.75 9.37
N VAL A 129 -8.24 10.61 8.38
CA VAL A 129 -9.13 11.77 8.53
C VAL A 129 -10.02 12.01 7.30
N ASP A 130 -11.32 12.23 7.48
CA ASP A 130 -12.20 12.57 6.34
C ASP A 130 -12.02 14.02 5.87
N GLU A 131 -11.89 14.96 6.80
CA GLU A 131 -11.66 16.38 6.59
C GLU A 131 -10.50 16.89 7.45
N GLY A 132 -9.37 17.23 6.83
CA GLY A 132 -8.27 17.83 7.56
C GLY A 132 -7.31 18.71 6.78
N LEU A 133 -6.45 19.44 7.50
CA LEU A 133 -5.50 20.39 6.91
C LEU A 133 -4.09 19.79 6.84
N PHE A 134 -3.58 19.26 7.94
CA PHE A 134 -2.22 18.74 8.11
C PHE A 134 -2.23 17.35 8.75
N GLN A 135 -1.57 16.40 8.11
CA GLN A 135 -1.50 15.03 8.63
C GLN A 135 -0.14 14.38 8.37
N ILE A 136 0.40 13.74 9.39
CA ILE A 136 1.65 12.98 9.33
C ILE A 136 1.37 11.56 9.86
N ALA A 137 1.85 10.56 9.15
CA ALA A 137 1.85 9.17 9.58
C ALA A 137 3.26 8.59 9.46
N GLY A 138 3.61 7.54 10.21
CA GLY A 138 4.79 6.75 9.86
C GLY A 138 4.49 5.80 8.72
N ILE A 139 3.38 5.07 8.77
CA ILE A 139 3.14 3.93 7.88
C ILE A 139 2.10 4.24 6.81
N TYR A 140 0.90 4.62 7.23
CA TYR A 140 -0.20 4.84 6.31
C TYR A 140 -0.98 6.07 6.69
N ASN A 141 -1.15 6.96 5.72
CA ASN A 141 -1.89 8.19 5.89
C ASN A 141 -3.02 8.22 4.87
N SER A 142 -4.26 8.26 5.33
CA SER A 142 -5.44 8.21 4.47
C SER A 142 -6.35 9.37 4.72
N ALA A 143 -6.92 9.91 3.64
CA ALA A 143 -7.94 10.92 3.76
C ALA A 143 -9.12 10.85 2.79
N GLY A 144 -10.26 11.27 3.32
CA GLY A 144 -11.59 11.13 2.75
C GLY A 144 -11.96 12.17 1.69
N TYR A 145 -13.28 12.31 1.49
CA TYR A 145 -13.85 12.86 0.25
C TYR A 145 -14.30 14.32 0.30
N HIS A 146 -14.18 15.02 1.43
CA HIS A 146 -14.95 16.25 1.63
C HIS A 146 -14.16 17.55 1.45
N LYS A 147 -12.93 17.65 1.95
CA LYS A 147 -12.14 18.90 1.91
C LYS A 147 -10.72 18.68 1.39
N PRO A 148 -10.13 19.72 0.75
CA PRO A 148 -8.75 19.67 0.33
C PRO A 148 -7.81 19.65 1.54
N ILE A 149 -6.74 18.88 1.42
CA ILE A 149 -5.72 18.72 2.46
C ILE A 149 -4.50 19.52 2.04
N TYR A 150 -3.96 20.34 2.93
CA TYR A 150 -2.78 21.15 2.59
C TYR A 150 -1.49 20.32 2.63
N LEU A 151 -1.30 19.50 3.65
CA LEU A 151 -0.10 18.70 3.82
C LEU A 151 -0.44 17.28 4.27
N GLN A 152 0.11 16.29 3.57
CA GLN A 152 0.03 14.90 3.94
C GLN A 152 1.40 14.22 3.81
N MET A 153 1.89 13.65 4.90
CA MET A 153 3.21 12.99 4.91
C MET A 153 3.11 11.58 5.48
N ALA A 154 3.86 10.64 4.88
CA ALA A 154 4.05 9.29 5.40
C ALA A 154 5.47 8.79 5.09
N LEU A 155 6.10 8.01 5.98
CA LEU A 155 7.28 7.22 5.59
C LEU A 155 6.87 6.03 4.71
N GLY A 156 5.64 5.53 4.86
CA GLY A 156 5.05 4.54 3.97
C GLY A 156 4.22 5.19 2.86
N VAL A 157 2.90 5.02 2.94
CA VAL A 157 1.98 5.34 1.84
C VAL A 157 1.02 6.45 2.24
N ASN A 158 0.81 7.40 1.32
CA ASN A 158 -0.27 8.38 1.41
C ASN A 158 -1.38 8.02 0.40
N SER A 159 -2.63 8.15 0.83
CA SER A 159 -3.82 8.06 -0.01
C SER A 159 -4.73 9.25 0.26
N ALA A 160 -5.13 9.96 -0.80
CA ALA A 160 -6.12 11.03 -0.71
C ALA A 160 -7.17 10.92 -1.80
N SER A 161 -8.42 10.87 -1.39
CA SER A 161 -9.55 10.76 -2.33
C SER A 161 -9.90 12.06 -3.05
N GLN A 162 -9.28 13.18 -2.65
CA GLN A 162 -9.54 14.53 -3.16
C GLN A 162 -8.23 15.30 -3.42
N ARG A 163 -8.38 16.60 -3.62
CA ARG A 163 -7.29 17.56 -3.80
C ARG A 163 -6.37 17.59 -2.57
N SER A 164 -5.07 17.49 -2.83
CA SER A 164 -4.04 17.71 -1.84
C SER A 164 -3.07 18.78 -2.34
N PHE A 165 -2.57 19.67 -1.49
CA PHE A 165 -1.56 20.65 -1.92
C PHE A 165 -0.18 20.00 -1.97
N LEU A 166 0.30 19.41 -0.87
CA LEU A 166 1.58 18.70 -0.83
C LEU A 166 1.42 17.30 -0.22
N GLN A 167 1.90 16.29 -0.93
CA GLN A 167 2.03 14.91 -0.44
C GLN A 167 3.49 14.43 -0.49
N VAL A 168 3.98 13.88 0.61
CA VAL A 168 5.33 13.30 0.70
C VAL A 168 5.26 11.89 1.26
N ALA A 169 5.66 10.90 0.48
CA ALA A 169 5.68 9.49 0.86
C ALA A 169 7.09 8.92 0.79
N GLY A 170 7.48 8.07 1.74
CA GLY A 170 8.68 7.25 1.57
C GLY A 170 8.44 6.06 0.63
N ILE A 171 7.19 5.65 0.40
CA ILE A 171 6.87 4.57 -0.56
C ILE A 171 6.03 5.11 -1.71
N TRP A 172 4.73 5.32 -1.52
CA TRP A 172 3.81 5.70 -2.60
C TRP A 172 2.88 6.83 -2.21
N ASN A 173 2.58 7.72 -3.18
CA ASN A 173 1.46 8.66 -3.07
C ASN A 173 0.37 8.30 -4.08
N PHE A 174 -0.86 8.21 -3.59
CA PHE A 174 -2.07 8.14 -4.41
C PHE A 174 -2.94 9.36 -4.12
N SER A 175 -3.28 10.13 -5.15
CA SER A 175 -4.22 11.25 -4.98
C SER A 175 -5.04 11.50 -6.23
N LYS A 176 -6.27 11.99 -6.05
CA LYS A 176 -7.09 12.43 -7.17
C LYS A 176 -6.50 13.68 -7.85
N GLU A 177 -6.28 14.74 -7.08
CA GLU A 177 -5.84 16.07 -7.57
C GLU A 177 -4.71 16.68 -6.71
N PRO A 178 -3.51 16.10 -6.73
CA PRO A 178 -2.40 16.62 -5.95
C PRO A 178 -1.74 17.81 -6.63
N SER A 179 -1.43 18.89 -5.91
CA SER A 179 -0.63 19.98 -6.49
C SER A 179 0.84 19.53 -6.58
N ILE A 180 1.42 19.02 -5.49
CA ILE A 180 2.81 18.53 -5.42
C ILE A 180 2.82 17.13 -4.80
N GLN A 181 3.50 16.17 -5.45
CA GLN A 181 3.77 14.84 -4.88
C GLN A 181 5.25 14.50 -4.93
N ILE A 182 5.77 13.95 -3.84
CA ILE A 182 7.15 13.47 -3.73
C ILE A 182 7.11 12.06 -3.13
N ALA A 183 7.65 11.08 -3.83
CA ALA A 183 7.76 9.70 -3.35
C ALA A 183 9.16 9.14 -3.58
N LEU A 184 9.62 8.18 -2.78
CA LEU A 184 10.81 7.40 -3.19
C LEU A 184 10.44 6.43 -4.30
N ILE A 185 9.37 5.64 -4.15
CA ILE A 185 9.03 4.62 -5.15
C ILE A 185 8.17 5.22 -6.27
N GLY A 186 6.97 5.72 -5.95
CA GLY A 186 6.14 6.25 -7.02
C GLY A 186 4.96 7.13 -6.63
N ASN A 187 4.50 7.91 -7.60
CA ASN A 187 3.33 8.75 -7.49
C ASN A 187 2.29 8.35 -8.54
N SER A 188 1.02 8.37 -8.15
CA SER A 188 -0.11 8.19 -9.07
C SER A 188 -1.17 9.26 -8.84
N SER A 189 -1.49 10.02 -9.89
CA SER A 189 -2.61 10.96 -9.91
C SER A 189 -3.67 10.59 -10.95
N SER A 190 -4.95 10.73 -10.58
CA SER A 190 -6.05 10.43 -11.51
C SER A 190 -6.55 11.64 -12.31
N SER A 191 -6.36 12.87 -11.81
CA SER A 191 -6.75 14.13 -12.45
C SER A 191 -5.50 15.02 -12.58
N SER A 192 -5.64 16.34 -12.44
CA SER A 192 -4.56 17.31 -12.63
C SER A 192 -3.56 17.36 -11.47
N SER A 193 -2.29 17.51 -11.81
CA SER A 193 -1.20 17.80 -10.88
C SER A 193 -0.27 18.91 -11.38
N PHE A 194 0.38 19.63 -10.45
CA PHE A 194 1.37 20.63 -10.81
C PHE A 194 2.78 19.99 -10.87
N PHE A 195 3.21 19.26 -9.85
CA PHE A 195 4.56 18.68 -9.78
C PHE A 195 4.55 17.26 -9.20
N GLN A 196 5.29 16.35 -9.82
CA GLN A 196 5.51 14.98 -9.32
C GLN A 196 7.00 14.62 -9.37
N LEU A 197 7.54 14.11 -8.27
CA LEU A 197 8.91 13.62 -8.15
C LEU A 197 8.92 12.21 -7.55
N ALA A 198 9.52 11.26 -8.25
CA ALA A 198 9.72 9.88 -7.78
C ALA A 198 11.12 9.36 -8.13
N LEU A 199 11.66 8.37 -7.41
CA LEU A 199 12.85 7.66 -7.92
C LEU A 199 12.44 6.69 -9.02
N LEU A 200 11.44 5.83 -8.81
CA LEU A 200 11.10 4.84 -9.83
C LEU A 200 10.11 5.39 -10.85
N ALA A 201 8.87 5.69 -10.44
CA ALA A 201 7.82 5.95 -11.42
C ALA A 201 6.84 7.05 -11.02
N ASN A 202 6.46 7.89 -11.99
CA ASN A 202 5.29 8.76 -11.87
C ASN A 202 4.22 8.37 -12.89
N GLN A 203 2.97 8.41 -12.46
CA GLN A 203 1.79 8.23 -13.32
C GLN A 203 0.83 9.41 -13.16
N ALA A 204 0.45 10.04 -14.27
CA ALA A 204 -0.61 11.06 -14.30
C ALA A 204 -1.66 10.74 -15.37
N LYS A 205 -2.86 10.35 -14.95
CA LYS A 205 -3.94 9.93 -15.88
C LYS A 205 -4.56 11.07 -16.68
N GLU A 206 -4.54 12.31 -16.19
CA GLU A 206 -5.03 13.46 -16.98
C GLU A 206 -3.91 14.41 -17.31
N LYS A 207 -3.58 15.32 -16.38
CA LYS A 207 -2.62 16.41 -16.62
C LYS A 207 -1.60 16.49 -15.50
N SER A 208 -0.34 16.70 -15.85
CA SER A 208 0.72 17.10 -14.93
C SER A 208 1.47 18.29 -15.52
N THR A 209 1.93 19.25 -14.72
CA THR A 209 2.77 20.33 -15.28
C THR A 209 4.22 19.87 -15.39
N PHE A 210 4.74 19.27 -14.32
CA PHE A 210 6.12 18.78 -14.22
C PHE A 210 6.14 17.36 -13.66
N GLN A 211 6.81 16.43 -14.34
CA GLN A 211 7.06 15.08 -13.85
C GLN A 211 8.55 14.76 -13.92
N ILE A 212 9.13 14.32 -12.81
CA ILE A 212 10.54 13.96 -12.71
C ILE A 212 10.62 12.58 -12.08
N SER A 213 11.19 11.62 -12.80
CA SER A 213 11.50 10.29 -12.26
C SER A 213 12.97 9.96 -12.49
N ALA A 214 13.57 9.10 -11.67
CA ALA A 214 14.84 8.51 -12.09
C ALA A 214 14.56 7.49 -13.20
N LEU A 215 13.58 6.59 -13.09
CA LEU A 215 13.33 5.59 -14.14
C LEU A 215 12.29 6.03 -15.17
N SER A 216 11.02 6.19 -14.80
CA SER A 216 9.95 6.32 -15.80
C SER A 216 8.81 7.28 -15.45
N ASN A 217 8.37 8.07 -16.43
CA ASN A 217 7.14 8.86 -16.34
C ASN A 217 6.10 8.37 -17.34
N PHE A 218 4.87 8.21 -16.87
CA PHE A 218 3.69 7.88 -17.66
C PHE A 218 2.67 9.00 -17.51
N GLY A 219 2.20 9.57 -18.62
CA GLY A 219 1.27 10.68 -18.54
C GLY A 219 0.43 10.89 -19.79
N ASN A 220 -0.81 11.38 -19.61
CA ASN A 220 -1.67 11.77 -20.72
C ASN A 220 -1.41 13.20 -21.20
N GLN A 221 -1.26 14.18 -20.33
CA GLN A 221 -0.84 15.54 -20.68
C GLN A 221 0.24 16.01 -19.71
N SER A 222 1.40 16.41 -20.23
CA SER A 222 2.52 16.91 -19.43
C SER A 222 3.23 18.05 -20.11
N LYS A 223 3.44 19.19 -19.43
CA LYS A 223 4.26 20.28 -20.01
C LYS A 223 5.74 19.92 -20.03
N LEU A 224 6.25 19.28 -18.98
CA LEU A 224 7.65 18.81 -18.90
C LEU A 224 7.72 17.43 -18.24
N GLN A 225 8.46 16.51 -18.87
CA GLN A 225 8.81 15.20 -18.30
C GLN A 225 10.32 15.00 -18.34
N PHE A 226 10.90 14.58 -17.21
CA PHE A 226 12.32 14.22 -17.10
C PHE A 226 12.46 12.79 -16.54
N SER A 227 13.20 11.94 -17.25
CA SER A 227 13.56 10.60 -16.76
C SER A 227 14.96 10.20 -17.21
N THR A 228 15.55 9.18 -16.58
CA THR A 228 16.77 8.56 -17.15
C THR A 228 16.40 7.49 -18.17
N ILE A 229 15.33 6.73 -17.95
CA ILE A 229 14.98 5.61 -18.83
C ILE A 229 13.88 5.99 -19.82
N LEU A 230 12.68 6.31 -19.34
CA LEU A 230 11.51 6.36 -20.22
C LEU A 230 10.54 7.49 -19.87
N ASN A 231 10.20 8.31 -20.87
CA ASN A 231 8.96 9.08 -20.85
C ASN A 231 7.98 8.47 -21.86
N TYR A 232 6.81 8.06 -21.39
CA TYR A 232 5.79 7.42 -22.22
C TYR A 232 4.46 8.17 -22.16
N ARG A 233 3.87 8.34 -23.36
CA ARG A 233 2.57 8.97 -23.54
C ARG A 233 1.75 8.32 -24.65
N ASN A 234 0.53 7.92 -24.33
CA ASN A 234 -0.42 7.37 -25.29
C ASN A 234 -1.82 7.97 -25.06
N CYS A 235 -2.13 9.06 -25.77
CA CYS A 235 -3.45 9.70 -25.76
C CYS A 235 -3.85 10.10 -27.19
N ASN A 236 -4.95 9.52 -27.69
CA ASN A 236 -5.44 9.73 -29.05
C ASN A 236 -6.32 10.99 -29.19
N LYS A 237 -6.63 11.69 -28.10
CA LYS A 237 -7.50 12.88 -28.16
C LYS A 237 -6.73 14.09 -28.72
N PRO A 238 -7.33 14.93 -29.58
CA PRO A 238 -6.64 16.06 -30.20
C PRO A 238 -6.07 17.08 -29.21
N GLU A 239 -6.76 17.26 -28.08
CA GLU A 239 -6.38 18.15 -26.97
C GLU A 239 -5.14 17.67 -26.19
N CYS A 240 -4.69 16.43 -26.40
CA CYS A 240 -3.50 15.90 -25.79
C CYS A 240 -2.23 16.37 -26.53
N LEU A 241 -1.58 17.44 -26.04
CA LEU A 241 -0.21 17.83 -26.42
C LEU A 241 0.81 17.57 -25.29
N ALA A 242 1.94 16.92 -25.61
CA ALA A 242 3.07 16.83 -24.71
C ALA A 242 3.91 18.07 -24.96
N GLY A 243 4.34 18.73 -23.90
CA GLY A 243 5.30 19.81 -24.03
C GLY A 243 6.66 19.22 -24.38
N SER A 244 7.57 19.23 -23.41
CA SER A 244 8.94 18.73 -23.57
C SER A 244 9.13 17.40 -22.83
N GLN A 245 9.68 16.40 -23.50
CA GLN A 245 10.10 15.13 -22.91
C GLN A 245 11.62 14.99 -23.00
N ILE A 246 12.27 14.81 -21.86
CA ILE A 246 13.72 14.66 -21.77
C ILE A 246 13.99 13.32 -21.08
N ALA A 247 14.55 12.38 -21.81
CA ALA A 247 14.97 11.09 -21.30
C ALA A 247 16.42 10.82 -21.70
N VAL A 248 17.21 10.13 -20.87
CA VAL A 248 18.54 9.68 -21.34
C VAL A 248 18.37 8.58 -22.39
N LEU A 249 17.51 7.59 -22.14
CA LEU A 249 17.29 6.47 -23.06
C LEU A 249 16.17 6.73 -24.08
N SER A 250 14.90 6.82 -23.65
CA SER A 250 13.78 6.74 -24.60
C SER A 250 12.61 7.69 -24.30
N ASN A 251 12.06 8.30 -25.35
CA ASN A 251 10.80 9.04 -25.32
C ASN A 251 9.80 8.50 -26.35
N TYR A 252 8.55 8.34 -25.93
CA TYR A 252 7.43 7.96 -26.80
C TYR A 252 6.23 8.89 -26.58
N ALA A 253 5.65 9.42 -27.67
CA ALA A 253 4.42 10.22 -27.60
C ALA A 253 3.66 10.25 -28.93
N ILE A 254 2.33 10.26 -28.91
CA ILE A 254 1.55 10.51 -30.14
C ILE A 254 1.76 11.94 -30.65
N ARG A 255 1.68 12.95 -29.76
CA ARG A 255 1.95 14.35 -30.08
C ARG A 255 2.90 14.97 -29.06
N THR A 256 3.93 15.67 -29.53
CA THR A 256 4.91 16.31 -28.67
C THR A 256 5.48 17.59 -29.27
N SER A 257 5.85 18.55 -28.43
CA SER A 257 6.50 19.78 -28.87
C SER A 257 8.01 19.57 -28.98
N PHE A 258 8.61 18.86 -28.03
CA PHE A 258 10.06 18.66 -27.96
C PHE A 258 10.40 17.32 -27.34
N GLN A 259 11.35 16.59 -27.94
CA GLN A 259 11.94 15.39 -27.36
C GLN A 259 13.47 15.46 -27.37
N PHE A 260 14.08 15.07 -26.27
CA PHE A 260 15.52 14.86 -26.15
C PHE A 260 15.82 13.50 -25.54
N GLY A 261 16.66 12.69 -26.20
CA GLY A 261 17.10 11.39 -25.68
C GLY A 261 17.76 10.50 -26.72
N LEU A 262 18.31 9.35 -26.34
CA LEU A 262 18.94 8.44 -27.31
C LEU A 262 17.95 7.94 -28.36
N ILE A 263 16.69 7.67 -27.98
CA ILE A 263 15.62 7.19 -28.84
C ILE A 263 14.40 8.10 -28.66
N ASN A 264 13.92 8.70 -29.74
CA ASN A 264 12.71 9.54 -29.74
C ASN A 264 11.73 9.03 -30.79
N TRP A 265 10.51 8.73 -30.35
CA TRP A 265 9.42 8.30 -31.21
C TRP A 265 8.20 9.18 -31.03
N ALA A 266 7.63 9.70 -32.12
CA ALA A 266 6.32 10.34 -32.07
C ALA A 266 5.53 10.32 -33.38
N GLU A 267 4.20 10.22 -33.36
CA GLU A 267 3.43 10.43 -34.61
C GLU A 267 3.60 11.87 -35.10
N ASN A 268 3.42 12.86 -34.21
CA ASN A 268 3.63 14.27 -34.50
C ASN A 268 4.62 14.89 -33.51
N ALA A 269 5.71 15.48 -34.00
CA ALA A 269 6.67 16.22 -33.18
C ALA A 269 7.01 17.59 -33.78
N ASN A 270 7.26 18.63 -32.98
CA ASN A 270 7.90 19.83 -33.56
C ASN A 270 9.41 19.63 -33.65
N VAL A 271 10.08 19.29 -32.54
CA VAL A 271 11.54 19.13 -32.49
C VAL A 271 11.92 17.82 -31.82
N GLN A 272 12.84 17.05 -32.42
CA GLN A 272 13.46 15.89 -31.80
C GLN A 272 14.99 16.01 -31.85
N ILE A 273 15.65 15.75 -30.73
CA ILE A 273 17.11 15.75 -30.63
C ILE A 273 17.54 14.42 -30.00
N GLY A 274 18.35 13.63 -30.69
CA GLY A 274 18.67 12.30 -30.17
C GLY A 274 19.63 11.46 -30.99
N GLY A 275 19.89 10.23 -30.54
CA GLY A 275 20.61 9.25 -31.36
C GLY A 275 19.75 8.83 -32.55
N PHE A 276 18.51 8.42 -32.27
CA PHE A 276 17.54 7.98 -33.24
C PHE A 276 16.22 8.74 -33.07
N ASN A 277 15.76 9.39 -34.14
CA ASN A 277 14.50 10.14 -34.18
C ASN A 277 13.57 9.57 -35.26
N GLN A 278 12.36 9.18 -34.86
CA GLN A 278 11.33 8.66 -35.75
C GLN A 278 10.01 9.42 -35.56
N SER A 279 9.40 9.82 -36.69
CA SER A 279 8.06 10.40 -36.68
C SER A 279 7.22 10.13 -37.92
N ASP A 280 5.92 10.45 -37.86
CA ASP A 280 5.09 10.55 -39.08
C ASP A 280 5.10 11.98 -39.62
N GLU A 281 4.90 12.98 -38.76
CA GLU A 281 5.06 14.40 -39.09
C GLU A 281 6.04 15.08 -38.12
N VAL A 282 7.01 15.82 -38.66
CA VAL A 282 7.97 16.58 -37.84
C VAL A 282 8.41 17.89 -38.46
N ARG A 283 8.72 18.88 -37.63
CA ARG A 283 9.29 20.15 -38.10
C ARG A 283 10.81 20.06 -38.24
N SER A 284 11.50 19.70 -37.16
CA SER A 284 12.95 19.63 -37.11
C SER A 284 13.45 18.40 -36.36
N GLN A 285 14.48 17.74 -36.89
CA GLN A 285 15.17 16.64 -36.22
C GLN A 285 16.69 16.85 -36.24
N ILE A 286 17.34 16.56 -35.11
CA ILE A 286 18.80 16.53 -35.00
C ILE A 286 19.20 15.20 -34.39
N GLY A 287 20.03 14.42 -35.06
CA GLY A 287 20.46 13.15 -34.50
C GLY A 287 21.40 12.35 -35.36
N ILE A 288 21.79 11.15 -34.93
CA ILE A 288 22.58 10.28 -35.81
C ILE A 288 21.70 9.84 -36.97
N LEU A 289 20.45 9.45 -36.69
CA LEU A 289 19.46 9.14 -37.71
C LEU A 289 18.12 9.82 -37.44
N ASN A 290 17.57 10.37 -38.52
CA ASN A 290 16.31 11.10 -38.53
C ASN A 290 15.40 10.52 -39.61
N ARG A 291 14.17 10.18 -39.25
CA ARG A 291 13.21 9.58 -40.17
C ARG A 291 11.82 10.17 -39.94
N SER A 292 11.16 10.58 -41.03
CA SER A 292 9.78 11.03 -41.00
C SER A 292 8.99 10.62 -42.25
N ALA A 293 7.67 10.52 -42.17
CA ALA A 293 6.85 10.47 -43.39
C ALA A 293 6.77 11.87 -44.01
N LYS A 294 6.51 12.90 -43.21
CA LYS A 294 6.40 14.28 -43.63
C LYS A 294 7.30 15.16 -42.77
N THR A 295 8.06 16.03 -43.41
CA THR A 295 8.98 16.95 -42.72
C THR A 295 8.78 18.37 -43.20
N GLU A 296 8.57 19.30 -42.27
CA GLU A 296 8.39 20.73 -42.56
C GLU A 296 9.49 21.55 -41.85
N GLY A 297 10.71 21.60 -42.39
CA GLY A 297 11.82 22.33 -41.75
C GLY A 297 13.19 21.78 -42.08
N PHE A 298 13.89 21.23 -41.08
CA PHE A 298 15.25 20.72 -41.30
C PHE A 298 15.52 19.39 -40.61
N MET A 299 16.35 18.56 -41.23
CA MET A 299 16.94 17.40 -40.57
C MET A 299 18.46 17.49 -40.62
N ILE A 300 19.11 17.36 -39.46
CA ILE A 300 20.57 17.35 -39.36
C ILE A 300 20.98 16.03 -38.73
N GLY A 301 21.77 15.24 -39.44
CA GLY A 301 22.24 13.98 -38.92
C GLY A 301 23.20 13.26 -39.82
N LEU A 302 23.70 12.09 -39.44
CA LEU A 302 24.46 11.28 -40.39
C LEU A 302 23.54 10.77 -41.51
N PHE A 303 22.30 10.44 -41.14
CA PHE A 303 21.30 9.85 -42.03
C PHE A 303 19.95 10.52 -41.85
N ASN A 304 19.38 11.04 -42.94
CA ASN A 304 18.07 11.68 -42.93
C ASN A 304 17.15 11.04 -43.98
N GLU A 305 15.93 10.65 -43.61
CA GLU A 305 14.91 10.16 -44.53
C GLU A 305 13.59 10.90 -44.34
N SER A 306 13.01 11.38 -45.43
CA SER A 306 11.62 11.82 -45.48
C SER A 306 10.93 11.39 -46.77
N ARG A 307 9.66 10.98 -46.68
CA ARG A 307 8.84 10.72 -47.86
C ARG A 307 8.48 12.05 -48.52
N ASP A 308 8.00 13.00 -47.71
CA ASP A 308 7.59 14.33 -48.14
C ASP A 308 8.38 15.40 -47.36
N LEU A 309 9.50 15.84 -47.95
CA LEU A 309 10.32 16.93 -47.44
C LEU A 309 9.82 18.28 -47.97
N THR A 310 9.58 19.22 -47.04
CA THR A 310 9.43 20.66 -47.29
C THR A 310 10.48 21.40 -46.45
N GLY A 311 11.68 21.57 -46.99
CA GLY A 311 12.82 22.05 -46.23
C GLY A 311 14.16 21.53 -46.74
N PHE A 312 15.13 21.35 -45.83
CA PHE A 312 16.46 20.85 -46.16
C PHE A 312 16.94 19.75 -45.20
N GLN A 313 17.90 18.96 -45.66
CA GLN A 313 18.57 17.90 -44.93
C GLN A 313 20.08 18.12 -45.03
N ILE A 314 20.80 17.99 -43.91
CA ILE A 314 22.26 17.98 -43.87
C ILE A 314 22.70 16.68 -43.24
N GLY A 315 23.55 15.93 -43.95
CA GLY A 315 24.03 14.65 -43.48
C GLY A 315 24.85 13.88 -44.48
N LEU A 316 25.55 12.83 -44.03
CA LEU A 316 26.30 11.96 -44.94
C LEU A 316 25.40 11.41 -46.04
N LEU A 317 24.14 11.09 -45.71
CA LEU A 317 23.16 10.67 -46.67
C LEU A 317 21.77 11.27 -46.36
N ASN A 318 21.14 11.81 -47.39
CA ASN A 318 19.89 12.54 -47.30
C ASN A 318 18.90 12.01 -48.35
N VAL A 319 17.81 11.42 -47.87
CA VAL A 319 16.74 10.86 -48.69
C VAL A 319 15.48 11.69 -48.56
N ALA A 320 14.99 12.20 -49.69
CA ALA A 320 13.75 12.96 -49.80
C ALA A 320 12.98 12.42 -51.01
N LYS A 321 11.96 11.57 -50.81
CA LYS A 321 11.32 10.86 -51.95
C LYS A 321 10.59 11.80 -52.92
N ASN A 322 10.15 12.95 -52.46
CA ASN A 322 9.59 14.03 -53.27
C ASN A 322 10.65 15.03 -53.80
N GLY A 323 11.93 14.88 -53.43
CA GLY A 323 13.01 15.73 -53.91
C GLY A 323 13.30 15.56 -55.40
N ILE A 324 13.86 16.61 -56.02
CA ILE A 324 14.38 16.58 -57.40
C ILE A 324 15.32 15.38 -57.57
N PHE A 325 16.27 15.25 -56.65
CA PHE A 325 17.12 14.08 -56.46
C PHE A 325 16.72 13.34 -55.18
N PRO A 326 16.15 12.13 -55.27
CA PRO A 326 15.63 11.44 -54.10
C PRO A 326 16.68 11.06 -53.05
N ILE A 327 17.94 10.94 -53.45
CA ILE A 327 19.07 10.56 -52.60
C ILE A 327 20.24 11.51 -52.92
N MET A 328 20.80 12.17 -51.92
CA MET A 328 21.97 13.05 -52.06
C MET A 328 22.94 12.90 -50.88
N LEU A 329 24.23 13.12 -51.13
CA LEU A 329 25.26 13.21 -50.10
C LEU A 329 25.39 14.66 -49.60
N PHE A 330 25.71 14.82 -48.31
CA PHE A 330 25.97 16.09 -47.61
C PHE A 330 24.77 17.04 -47.48
N TYR A 331 23.99 17.23 -48.53
CA TYR A 331 22.87 18.16 -48.57
C TYR A 331 21.75 17.68 -49.49
N ASN A 332 20.49 17.84 -49.06
CA ASN A 332 19.32 17.72 -49.92
C ASN A 332 18.30 18.79 -49.54
N SER A 333 17.48 19.25 -50.49
CA SER A 333 16.40 20.20 -50.21
C SER A 333 15.26 20.07 -51.18
N ASN A 334 14.06 20.29 -50.69
CA ASN A 334 12.88 20.35 -51.53
C ASN A 334 11.87 21.34 -50.92
N TYR A 335 11.41 22.30 -51.71
CA TYR A 335 10.40 23.29 -51.31
C TYR A 335 9.14 23.24 -52.18
N GLU A 336 9.08 22.28 -53.11
CA GLU A 336 7.98 22.11 -54.08
C GLU A 336 7.11 20.90 -53.71
N LYS A 337 5.81 20.96 -54.03
CA LYS A 337 4.85 19.85 -53.83
C LYS A 337 4.96 18.81 -54.95
N ASN A 338 6.14 18.25 -55.12
CA ASN A 338 6.37 17.15 -56.05
C ASN A 338 5.76 15.86 -55.49
N PRO A 339 5.13 15.02 -56.33
CA PRO A 339 4.65 13.71 -55.89
C PRO A 339 5.83 12.84 -55.48
N SER A 340 5.68 12.10 -54.38
CA SER A 340 6.73 11.21 -53.87
C SER A 340 7.01 10.10 -54.90
N LYS A 341 8.29 9.88 -55.24
CA LYS A 341 8.68 8.84 -56.20
C LYS A 341 8.61 7.47 -55.53
N ASN A 342 7.96 6.50 -56.19
CA ASN A 342 7.95 5.09 -55.79
C ASN A 342 9.26 4.40 -56.20
N PHE A 343 10.39 4.93 -55.73
CA PHE A 343 11.68 4.26 -55.84
C PHE A 343 11.92 3.48 -54.54
N SER A 344 12.02 2.16 -54.65
CA SER A 344 12.24 1.25 -53.52
C SER A 344 13.48 0.36 -53.70
N GLY A 345 14.13 0.40 -54.87
CA GLY A 345 15.37 -0.31 -55.19
C GLY A 345 15.72 -0.17 -56.68
N ILE A 346 16.94 -0.59 -57.06
CA ILE A 346 17.43 -0.52 -58.45
C ILE A 346 16.74 -1.58 -59.35
N VAL A 347 16.45 -2.75 -58.78
CA VAL A 347 15.88 -3.91 -59.45
C VAL A 347 14.60 -4.34 -58.73
N ASN A 348 13.50 -4.50 -59.47
CA ASN A 348 12.27 -5.11 -58.95
C ASN A 348 12.30 -6.62 -59.23
N SER A 349 12.24 -7.42 -58.18
CA SER A 349 12.11 -8.88 -58.27
C SER A 349 11.14 -9.37 -57.19
N SER A 350 10.54 -10.54 -57.39
CA SER A 350 9.77 -11.19 -56.31
C SER A 350 10.68 -11.83 -55.26
N TRP A 351 11.88 -12.25 -55.66
CA TRP A 351 12.86 -12.87 -54.77
C TRP A 351 14.32 -12.59 -55.17
N SER A 352 15.26 -12.73 -54.23
CA SER A 352 16.71 -12.73 -54.47
C SER A 352 17.46 -13.54 -53.40
N PRO A 353 18.59 -14.22 -53.72
CA PRO A 353 19.40 -14.87 -52.70
C PRO A 353 20.30 -13.91 -51.91
N PHE A 354 20.48 -12.68 -52.42
CA PHE A 354 21.38 -11.69 -51.84
C PHE A 354 20.79 -10.28 -51.95
N GLN A 355 21.03 -9.44 -50.93
CA GLN A 355 20.69 -8.02 -50.93
C GLN A 355 21.85 -7.22 -50.35
N LEU A 356 22.21 -6.15 -51.05
CA LEU A 356 23.08 -5.10 -50.50
C LEU A 356 22.26 -3.81 -50.45
N SER A 357 22.18 -3.21 -49.26
CA SER A 357 21.60 -1.88 -49.08
C SER A 357 22.60 -0.98 -48.38
N ILE A 358 22.77 0.23 -48.88
CA ILE A 358 23.43 1.29 -48.11
C ILE A 358 22.36 1.92 -47.22
N PHE A 359 21.25 2.35 -47.82
CA PHE A 359 20.15 3.01 -47.13
C PHE A 359 18.91 3.01 -48.03
N SER A 360 17.84 2.30 -47.67
CA SER A 360 16.62 2.22 -48.49
C SER A 360 16.07 3.64 -48.80
N PRO A 361 15.81 3.98 -50.08
CA PRO A 361 15.67 3.09 -51.22
C PRO A 361 16.96 2.83 -52.05
N LEU A 362 18.12 3.32 -51.63
CA LEU A 362 19.43 2.96 -52.20
C LEU A 362 19.81 1.51 -51.80
N GLN A 363 19.18 0.57 -52.50
CA GLN A 363 19.37 -0.86 -52.36
C GLN A 363 19.24 -1.55 -53.72
N ILE A 364 19.90 -2.70 -53.89
CA ILE A 364 19.89 -3.43 -55.16
C ILE A 364 18.46 -3.83 -55.51
N PHE A 365 17.78 -4.53 -54.61
CA PHE A 365 16.42 -5.01 -54.81
C PHE A 365 15.38 -4.16 -54.09
N SER A 366 14.20 -4.06 -54.68
CA SER A 366 13.06 -3.30 -54.18
C SER A 366 12.60 -3.73 -52.78
N GLN A 367 11.87 -2.85 -52.07
CA GLN A 367 11.37 -3.16 -50.72
C GLN A 367 10.39 -4.34 -50.69
N GLU A 368 9.76 -4.63 -51.82
CA GLU A 368 8.82 -5.73 -52.02
C GLU A 368 9.53 -7.06 -52.30
N THR A 369 10.84 -7.03 -52.56
CA THR A 369 11.62 -8.23 -52.88
C THR A 369 11.88 -9.05 -51.61
N SER A 370 11.55 -10.34 -51.64
CA SER A 370 11.88 -11.30 -50.58
C SER A 370 13.33 -11.81 -50.72
N ILE A 371 14.10 -11.85 -49.63
CA ILE A 371 15.50 -12.29 -49.64
C ILE A 371 15.61 -13.70 -49.06
N TYR A 372 16.16 -14.65 -49.82
CA TYR A 372 16.39 -16.04 -49.41
C TYR A 372 17.90 -16.32 -49.36
N GLY A 373 18.57 -15.80 -48.33
CA GLY A 373 20.02 -15.94 -48.18
C GLY A 373 20.61 -14.84 -47.31
N LEU A 374 21.29 -13.86 -47.91
CA LEU A 374 22.06 -12.85 -47.19
C LEU A 374 21.60 -11.43 -47.51
N ARG A 375 21.18 -10.65 -46.50
CA ARG A 375 21.06 -9.19 -46.58
C ARG A 375 22.22 -8.55 -45.82
N LEU A 376 23.06 -7.81 -46.55
CA LEU A 376 24.03 -6.88 -45.99
C LEU A 376 23.48 -5.46 -46.14
N ASN A 377 23.09 -4.90 -45.01
CA ASN A 377 22.61 -3.56 -44.90
C ASN A 377 23.64 -2.72 -44.15
N PHE A 378 24.19 -1.68 -44.75
CA PHE A 378 25.15 -0.84 -44.03
C PHE A 378 24.45 0.04 -42.99
N LEU A 379 23.34 0.68 -43.35
CA LEU A 379 22.67 1.68 -42.50
C LEU A 379 21.19 1.40 -42.36
N TYR A 380 20.41 1.44 -43.44
CA TYR A 380 18.97 1.12 -43.41
C TYR A 380 18.57 0.22 -44.57
N GLY A 381 17.99 -0.94 -44.26
CA GLY A 381 17.55 -1.91 -45.25
C GLY A 381 16.08 -2.24 -45.05
N ARG A 382 15.30 -2.25 -46.14
CA ARG A 382 13.89 -2.67 -46.09
C ARG A 382 13.60 -3.66 -47.20
N ASN A 383 13.10 -4.83 -46.81
CA ASN A 383 12.67 -5.90 -47.70
C ASN A 383 11.43 -6.57 -47.12
N ASP A 384 10.61 -7.20 -47.96
CA ASP A 384 9.36 -7.82 -47.53
C ASP A 384 9.63 -8.95 -46.53
N ARG A 385 10.33 -9.99 -46.99
CA ARG A 385 10.66 -11.16 -46.16
C ARG A 385 12.14 -11.46 -46.22
N ILE A 386 12.71 -11.90 -45.11
CA ILE A 386 14.09 -12.42 -45.07
C ILE A 386 14.09 -13.83 -44.52
N TYR A 387 14.56 -14.76 -45.34
CA TYR A 387 14.83 -16.14 -44.99
C TYR A 387 16.35 -16.36 -45.03
N GLY A 388 17.04 -16.24 -43.90
CA GLY A 388 18.51 -16.35 -43.83
C GLY A 388 19.18 -15.36 -42.87
N LEU A 389 20.29 -14.73 -43.28
CA LEU A 389 21.05 -13.78 -42.47
C LEU A 389 20.72 -12.34 -42.88
N ASP A 390 20.29 -11.56 -41.91
CA ASP A 390 20.04 -10.14 -41.99
C ASP A 390 21.03 -9.39 -41.10
N PHE A 391 21.99 -8.72 -41.71
CA PHE A 391 23.03 -7.98 -41.00
C PHE A 391 22.95 -6.50 -41.37
N GLY A 392 22.82 -5.62 -40.39
CA GLY A 392 22.92 -4.19 -40.65
C GLY A 392 22.57 -3.28 -39.50
N PHE A 393 22.75 -1.96 -39.66
CA PHE A 393 22.55 -1.03 -38.55
C PHE A 393 21.05 -0.84 -38.20
N PHE A 394 20.20 -0.57 -39.19
CA PHE A 394 18.73 -0.53 -39.09
C PHE A 394 18.08 -1.52 -40.05
N ASN A 395 17.56 -2.59 -39.49
CA ASN A 395 16.91 -3.65 -40.23
C ASN A 395 15.40 -3.50 -40.14
N HIS A 396 14.73 -3.41 -41.28
CA HIS A 396 13.28 -3.38 -41.35
C HIS A 396 12.78 -4.45 -42.30
N THR A 397 11.85 -5.28 -41.82
CA THR A 397 11.26 -6.37 -42.62
C THR A 397 9.79 -6.56 -42.27
N SER A 398 8.99 -7.06 -43.21
CA SER A 398 7.66 -7.58 -42.87
C SER A 398 7.79 -8.86 -42.06
N GLU A 399 8.59 -9.84 -42.51
CA GLU A 399 8.81 -11.12 -41.82
C GLU A 399 10.30 -11.51 -41.85
N THR A 400 10.81 -12.11 -40.78
CA THR A 400 12.18 -12.67 -40.77
C THR A 400 12.17 -14.10 -40.25
N LYS A 401 12.73 -15.05 -41.01
CA LYS A 401 13.06 -16.40 -40.54
C LYS A 401 14.56 -16.63 -40.70
N GLY A 402 15.32 -16.55 -39.61
CA GLY A 402 16.77 -16.76 -39.62
C GLY A 402 17.50 -15.94 -38.54
N ILE A 403 18.62 -15.32 -38.90
CA ILE A 403 19.47 -14.55 -37.99
C ILE A 403 19.37 -13.08 -38.36
N SER A 404 18.96 -12.21 -37.43
CA SER A 404 18.92 -10.75 -37.59
C SER A 404 19.85 -10.09 -36.60
N VAL A 405 20.90 -9.43 -37.08
CA VAL A 405 21.89 -8.72 -36.29
C VAL A 405 21.88 -7.25 -36.71
N GLY A 406 21.59 -6.37 -35.76
CA GLY A 406 21.62 -4.95 -36.02
C GLY A 406 21.46 -4.05 -34.81
N ALA A 407 21.81 -2.77 -34.93
CA ALA A 407 21.59 -1.84 -33.82
C ALA A 407 20.09 -1.70 -33.53
N PHE A 408 19.27 -1.66 -34.58
CA PHE A 408 17.82 -1.61 -34.50
C PHE A 408 17.21 -2.63 -35.46
N ASN A 409 16.37 -3.54 -34.94
CA ASN A 409 15.64 -4.51 -35.76
C ASN A 409 14.14 -4.30 -35.58
N LYS A 410 13.42 -3.99 -36.67
CA LYS A 410 11.97 -3.81 -36.70
C LYS A 410 11.30 -4.82 -37.63
N ILE A 411 10.35 -5.59 -37.11
CA ILE A 411 9.63 -6.63 -37.85
C ILE A 411 8.12 -6.39 -37.73
N GLU A 412 7.45 -6.16 -38.87
CA GLU A 412 6.03 -5.76 -38.90
C GLU A 412 5.05 -6.94 -38.68
N ASN A 413 5.44 -8.15 -39.06
CA ASN A 413 4.69 -9.37 -38.81
C ASN A 413 5.48 -10.24 -37.82
N GLY A 414 5.61 -11.54 -38.10
CA GLY A 414 6.30 -12.48 -37.23
C GLY A 414 7.79 -12.62 -37.52
N ALA A 415 8.51 -13.10 -36.52
CA ALA A 415 9.91 -13.47 -36.68
C ALA A 415 10.20 -14.84 -36.08
N ALA A 416 11.09 -15.61 -36.71
CA ALA A 416 11.58 -16.88 -36.19
C ALA A 416 13.10 -16.97 -36.31
N GLY A 417 13.81 -17.28 -35.22
CA GLY A 417 15.25 -17.52 -35.20
C GLY A 417 16.01 -16.68 -34.16
N LEU A 418 17.17 -16.14 -34.52
CA LEU A 418 18.04 -15.39 -33.61
C LEU A 418 17.99 -13.90 -33.95
N GLN A 419 17.73 -13.05 -32.97
CA GLN A 419 17.75 -11.60 -33.13
C GLN A 419 18.65 -10.93 -32.09
N ILE A 420 19.66 -10.20 -32.56
CA ILE A 420 20.63 -9.49 -31.72
C ILE A 420 20.58 -8.02 -32.08
N GLY A 421 20.36 -7.15 -31.09
CA GLY A 421 20.43 -5.72 -31.33
C GLY A 421 20.31 -4.82 -30.12
N LEU A 422 20.66 -3.55 -30.26
CA LEU A 422 20.45 -2.58 -29.18
C LEU A 422 18.96 -2.41 -28.91
N TYR A 423 18.14 -2.39 -29.96
CA TYR A 423 16.69 -2.33 -29.87
C TYR A 423 16.02 -3.29 -30.86
N ASN A 424 15.13 -4.15 -30.36
CA ASN A 424 14.34 -5.08 -31.17
C ASN A 424 12.84 -4.79 -31.00
N ASP A 425 12.09 -4.57 -32.08
CA ASP A 425 10.63 -4.38 -32.12
C ASP A 425 9.99 -5.40 -33.07
N VAL A 426 9.13 -6.25 -32.53
CA VAL A 426 8.39 -7.27 -33.29
C VAL A 426 6.91 -7.05 -33.05
N MET A 427 6.17 -6.78 -34.13
CA MET A 427 4.77 -6.33 -34.03
C MET A 427 3.76 -7.49 -33.91
N GLU A 428 4.12 -8.69 -34.35
CA GLU A 428 3.35 -9.91 -34.13
C GLU A 428 4.13 -10.88 -33.21
N ASP A 429 4.15 -12.18 -33.54
CA ASP A 429 4.75 -13.21 -32.70
C ASP A 429 6.25 -13.41 -33.01
N PHE A 430 7.04 -13.65 -31.96
CA PHE A 430 8.45 -13.99 -32.06
C PHE A 430 8.72 -15.43 -31.61
N TYR A 431 9.50 -16.18 -32.39
CA TYR A 431 9.90 -17.57 -32.09
C TYR A 431 11.43 -17.73 -32.11
N GLY A 432 12.10 -17.80 -30.97
CA GLY A 432 13.52 -18.16 -30.90
C GLY A 432 14.33 -17.44 -29.83
N LEU A 433 15.48 -16.89 -30.19
CA LEU A 433 16.45 -16.27 -29.27
C LEU A 433 16.55 -14.77 -29.52
N GLN A 434 16.38 -13.94 -28.49
CA GLN A 434 16.45 -12.48 -28.60
C GLN A 434 17.42 -11.89 -27.57
N ILE A 435 18.46 -11.18 -28.02
CA ILE A 435 19.44 -10.52 -27.14
C ILE A 435 19.49 -9.03 -27.46
N GLY A 436 19.45 -8.17 -26.44
CA GLY A 436 19.58 -6.74 -26.68
C GLY A 436 19.64 -5.83 -25.46
N VAL A 437 19.57 -4.52 -25.69
CA VAL A 437 19.42 -3.54 -24.59
C VAL A 437 17.94 -3.29 -24.34
N GLY A 438 17.16 -3.04 -25.39
CA GLY A 438 15.71 -2.92 -25.36
C GLY A 438 15.04 -3.94 -26.28
N GLN A 439 13.95 -4.55 -25.81
CA GLN A 439 13.14 -5.48 -26.57
C GLN A 439 11.66 -5.19 -26.36
N TYR A 440 10.91 -5.15 -27.46
CA TYR A 440 9.47 -4.97 -27.46
C TYR A 440 8.81 -5.96 -28.42
N ASN A 441 8.17 -6.98 -27.86
CA ASN A 441 7.34 -7.92 -28.61
C ASN A 441 5.87 -7.58 -28.37
N ARG A 442 5.14 -7.12 -29.38
CA ARG A 442 3.77 -6.59 -29.18
C ARG A 442 2.74 -7.67 -28.89
N LYS A 443 2.97 -8.90 -29.38
CA LYS A 443 2.10 -10.06 -29.14
C LYS A 443 2.82 -11.12 -28.32
N PHE A 444 2.86 -12.36 -28.80
CA PHE A 444 3.35 -13.52 -28.07
C PHE A 444 4.85 -13.72 -28.31
N PHE A 445 5.58 -14.08 -27.25
CA PHE A 445 6.98 -14.44 -27.32
C PHE A 445 7.16 -15.92 -27.03
N TYR A 446 7.91 -16.64 -27.88
CA TYR A 446 8.24 -18.05 -27.72
C TYR A 446 9.76 -18.23 -27.76
N GLY A 447 10.39 -18.70 -26.67
CA GLY A 447 11.82 -19.01 -26.65
C GLY A 447 12.61 -18.36 -25.50
N PHE A 448 13.77 -17.77 -25.79
CA PHE A 448 14.67 -17.17 -24.78
C PHE A 448 15.03 -15.72 -25.12
N SER A 449 14.76 -14.80 -24.18
CA SER A 449 15.02 -13.37 -24.31
C SER A 449 15.90 -12.88 -23.16
N MET A 450 16.89 -12.04 -23.46
CA MET A 450 17.71 -11.34 -22.48
C MET A 450 17.95 -9.89 -22.90
N ALA A 451 17.52 -8.93 -22.06
CA ALA A 451 17.74 -7.52 -22.28
C ALA A 451 17.81 -6.68 -20.99
N ALA A 452 18.27 -5.43 -21.11
CA ALA A 452 18.12 -4.48 -20.00
C ALA A 452 16.64 -4.14 -19.77
N ILE A 453 15.89 -3.94 -20.85
CA ILE A 453 14.45 -3.74 -20.84
C ILE A 453 13.82 -4.76 -21.78
N ALA A 454 13.03 -5.68 -21.24
CA ALA A 454 12.28 -6.68 -22.00
C ALA A 454 10.79 -6.53 -21.73
N ILE A 455 10.02 -6.23 -22.79
CA ILE A 455 8.58 -6.02 -22.72
C ILE A 455 7.91 -6.90 -23.77
N THR A 456 6.98 -7.74 -23.32
CA THR A 456 6.09 -8.52 -24.17
C THR A 456 4.64 -8.10 -23.90
N GLY A 457 3.86 -7.85 -24.94
CA GLY A 457 2.49 -7.35 -24.83
C GLY A 457 1.48 -8.42 -24.44
N GLU A 458 1.74 -9.68 -24.80
CA GLU A 458 0.93 -10.85 -24.45
C GLU A 458 1.75 -11.85 -23.60
N ASP A 459 1.59 -13.15 -23.85
CA ASP A 459 2.22 -14.20 -23.07
C ASP A 459 3.67 -14.48 -23.49
N VAL A 460 4.48 -14.80 -22.47
CA VAL A 460 5.88 -15.21 -22.60
C VAL A 460 5.95 -16.73 -22.45
N ASN A 461 5.90 -17.42 -23.58
CA ASN A 461 6.02 -18.88 -23.71
C ASN A 461 7.49 -19.29 -23.78
N GLY A 462 8.21 -19.04 -22.69
CA GLY A 462 9.64 -19.30 -22.60
C GLY A 462 10.30 -18.55 -21.45
N MET A 463 11.60 -18.27 -21.58
CA MET A 463 12.37 -17.51 -20.61
C MET A 463 12.60 -16.08 -21.12
N GLN A 464 12.28 -15.09 -20.31
CA GLN A 464 12.56 -13.68 -20.60
C GLN A 464 13.22 -13.06 -19.37
N ILE A 465 14.42 -12.49 -19.56
CA ILE A 465 15.22 -11.85 -18.53
C ILE A 465 15.33 -10.37 -18.86
N GLY A 466 14.80 -9.53 -17.97
CA GLY A 466 14.91 -8.08 -18.06
C GLY A 466 15.71 -7.53 -16.88
N PHE A 467 16.94 -7.06 -17.11
CA PHE A 467 17.81 -6.63 -16.00
C PHE A 467 17.23 -5.43 -15.25
N LEU A 468 16.69 -4.43 -15.94
CA LEU A 468 16.06 -3.24 -15.33
C LEU A 468 14.54 -3.36 -15.31
N LEU A 469 13.95 -3.92 -16.37
CA LEU A 469 12.51 -4.11 -16.50
C LEU A 469 12.21 -5.40 -17.24
N ASN A 470 11.39 -6.25 -16.65
CA ASN A 470 10.86 -7.47 -17.25
C ASN A 470 9.33 -7.45 -17.18
N SER A 471 8.66 -7.29 -18.32
CA SER A 471 7.19 -7.17 -18.41
C SER A 471 6.59 -8.15 -19.39
N GLY A 472 5.44 -8.73 -19.03
CA GLY A 472 4.61 -9.62 -19.85
C GLY A 472 3.22 -9.80 -19.24
N LYS A 473 2.29 -10.50 -19.91
CA LYS A 473 1.01 -10.89 -19.30
C LYS A 473 1.17 -12.16 -18.45
N ASN A 474 1.25 -13.33 -19.08
CA ASN A 474 1.49 -14.58 -18.39
C ASN A 474 2.87 -15.13 -18.76
N PHE A 475 3.61 -15.58 -17.76
CA PHE A 475 4.90 -16.22 -17.96
C PHE A 475 4.76 -17.73 -17.77
N LEU A 476 5.34 -18.51 -18.70
CA LEU A 476 5.42 -19.96 -18.55
C LEU A 476 6.51 -20.38 -17.54
N LEU A 477 7.56 -19.57 -17.40
CA LEU A 477 8.71 -19.81 -16.52
C LEU A 477 8.88 -18.65 -15.51
N PRO A 478 9.65 -18.82 -14.42
CA PRO A 478 9.89 -17.75 -13.47
C PRO A 478 10.57 -16.52 -14.09
N GLN A 479 10.21 -15.33 -13.59
CA GLN A 479 10.83 -14.07 -14.00
C GLN A 479 12.09 -13.78 -13.18
N PHE A 480 13.13 -13.34 -13.88
CA PHE A 480 14.38 -12.88 -13.29
C PHE A 480 14.70 -11.46 -13.75
N GLY A 481 15.12 -10.60 -12.81
CA GLY A 481 15.55 -9.23 -13.08
C GLY A 481 16.33 -8.62 -11.91
N LEU A 482 17.16 -7.60 -12.18
CA LEU A 482 17.81 -6.80 -11.14
C LEU A 482 16.98 -5.56 -10.77
N GLY A 483 16.01 -5.18 -11.61
CA GLY A 483 15.12 -4.05 -11.42
C GLY A 483 13.72 -4.50 -11.06
N LEU A 484 12.77 -4.32 -11.97
CA LEU A 484 11.35 -4.55 -11.76
C LEU A 484 10.81 -5.68 -12.63
N ASN A 485 10.00 -6.57 -12.03
CA ASN A 485 9.21 -7.55 -12.75
C ASN A 485 7.72 -7.19 -12.69
N PHE A 486 7.05 -7.17 -13.85
CA PHE A 486 5.61 -6.97 -13.98
C PHE A 486 4.98 -8.14 -14.73
N ALA A 487 3.90 -8.69 -14.18
CA ALA A 487 3.09 -9.72 -14.82
C ALA A 487 1.62 -9.65 -14.40
N ASP A 488 0.76 -10.35 -15.13
CA ASP A 488 -0.56 -10.75 -14.63
C ASP A 488 -0.45 -12.07 -13.85
N SER A 489 0.35 -13.04 -14.32
CA SER A 489 0.66 -14.29 -13.61
C SER A 489 2.07 -14.79 -13.95
N SER A 490 2.74 -15.39 -12.97
CA SER A 490 4.04 -16.02 -13.14
C SER A 490 4.21 -17.20 -12.17
N PRO A 491 4.99 -18.25 -12.53
CA PRO A 491 5.40 -19.31 -11.62
C PRO A 491 6.36 -18.85 -10.52
N GLY A 492 6.91 -17.63 -10.58
CA GLY A 492 7.82 -17.09 -9.56
C GLY A 492 8.51 -15.83 -10.04
N GLN A 493 8.88 -14.94 -9.13
CA GLN A 493 9.52 -13.66 -9.49
C GLN A 493 10.71 -13.35 -8.57
N LEU A 494 11.87 -13.09 -9.16
CA LEU A 494 13.07 -12.62 -8.47
C LEU A 494 13.49 -11.27 -9.07
N ALA A 495 13.51 -10.23 -8.24
CA ALA A 495 13.84 -8.86 -8.62
C ALA A 495 14.84 -8.22 -7.66
N GLY A 496 15.72 -7.34 -8.11
CA GLY A 496 16.52 -6.53 -7.19
C GLY A 496 15.71 -5.41 -6.52
N ILE A 497 14.76 -4.79 -7.23
CA ILE A 497 13.95 -3.68 -6.69
C ILE A 497 12.55 -4.16 -6.28
N GLY A 498 11.80 -4.79 -7.18
CA GLY A 498 10.42 -5.15 -6.84
C GLY A 498 9.69 -6.01 -7.86
N ASN A 499 8.68 -6.71 -7.37
CA ASN A 499 7.82 -7.59 -8.13
C ASN A 499 6.36 -7.14 -8.02
N TYR A 500 5.66 -7.14 -9.14
CA TYR A 500 4.24 -6.82 -9.21
C TYR A 500 3.49 -7.86 -10.05
N SER A 501 2.37 -8.36 -9.50
CA SER A 501 1.41 -9.22 -10.20
C SER A 501 -0.01 -8.65 -10.12
N LYS A 502 -0.72 -8.56 -11.27
CA LYS A 502 -2.16 -8.20 -11.30
C LYS A 502 -3.10 -9.32 -10.89
N LYS A 503 -2.63 -10.56 -10.81
CA LYS A 503 -3.36 -11.69 -10.24
C LYS A 503 -2.46 -12.33 -9.16
N GLY A 504 -2.32 -13.65 -9.17
CA GLY A 504 -1.45 -14.39 -8.27
C GLY A 504 -0.05 -14.66 -8.84
N VAL A 505 0.78 -15.30 -8.03
CA VAL A 505 2.06 -15.90 -8.42
C VAL A 505 2.09 -17.33 -7.89
N HIS A 506 2.26 -18.31 -8.77
CA HIS A 506 2.18 -19.73 -8.41
C HIS A 506 3.44 -20.26 -7.70
N GLY A 507 4.41 -19.38 -7.42
CA GLY A 507 5.64 -19.67 -6.70
C GLY A 507 6.10 -18.47 -5.86
N PRO A 508 7.38 -18.41 -5.47
CA PRO A 508 7.89 -17.38 -4.58
C PRO A 508 8.04 -16.02 -5.28
N GLN A 509 7.78 -14.94 -4.54
CA GLN A 509 8.19 -13.58 -4.92
C GLN A 509 9.30 -13.09 -3.98
N ILE A 510 10.45 -12.74 -4.55
CA ILE A 510 11.63 -12.29 -3.80
C ILE A 510 12.14 -10.97 -4.38
N SER A 511 12.29 -9.95 -3.52
CA SER A 511 12.90 -8.69 -3.93
C SER A 511 13.60 -7.90 -2.83
N GLY A 512 14.53 -7.02 -3.23
CA GLY A 512 15.20 -6.09 -2.31
C GLY A 512 14.33 -4.93 -1.82
N GLY A 513 13.19 -4.68 -2.48
CA GLY A 513 12.25 -3.61 -2.10
C GLY A 513 10.86 -4.15 -1.78
N PHE A 514 10.03 -4.36 -2.80
CA PHE A 514 8.61 -4.68 -2.61
C PHE A 514 8.12 -5.88 -3.43
N ASN A 515 7.24 -6.68 -2.83
CA ASN A 515 6.46 -7.69 -3.55
C ASN A 515 4.96 -7.41 -3.41
N ILE A 516 4.27 -7.30 -4.55
CA ILE A 516 2.83 -7.02 -4.60
C ILE A 516 2.15 -8.06 -5.50
N ALA A 517 1.09 -8.70 -5.01
CA ALA A 517 0.24 -9.61 -5.77
C ALA A 517 -1.25 -9.33 -5.53
N HIS A 518 -2.05 -9.22 -6.58
CA HIS A 518 -3.52 -9.09 -6.48
C HIS A 518 -4.20 -10.46 -6.57
N GLY A 519 -3.67 -11.43 -5.83
CA GLY A 519 -4.13 -12.82 -5.79
C GLY A 519 -3.28 -13.63 -4.83
N ASP A 520 -3.32 -14.95 -4.97
CA ASP A 520 -2.56 -15.86 -4.12
C ASP A 520 -1.09 -15.92 -4.52
N VAL A 521 -0.20 -16.10 -3.55
CA VAL A 521 1.25 -16.16 -3.74
C VAL A 521 1.89 -17.26 -2.88
N TYR A 522 2.84 -17.99 -3.47
CA TYR A 522 3.59 -19.04 -2.76
C TYR A 522 4.77 -18.45 -1.97
N GLY A 523 4.46 -17.55 -1.04
CA GLY A 523 5.41 -16.92 -0.12
C GLY A 523 6.07 -15.67 -0.70
N GLN A 524 6.34 -14.70 0.18
CA GLN A 524 6.98 -13.44 -0.20
C GLN A 524 8.15 -13.10 0.74
N LEU A 525 9.28 -12.73 0.15
CA LEU A 525 10.46 -12.20 0.84
C LEU A 525 10.82 -10.85 0.22
N GLY A 526 10.52 -9.77 0.93
CA GLY A 526 10.71 -8.39 0.44
C GLY A 526 11.65 -7.63 1.35
N GLY A 527 12.55 -6.81 0.81
CA GLY A 527 13.43 -6.02 1.66
C GLY A 527 12.68 -4.96 2.49
N LEU A 528 11.60 -4.38 1.97
CA LEU A 528 10.79 -3.38 2.66
C LEU A 528 9.37 -3.86 2.94
N LEU A 529 8.66 -4.38 1.94
CA LEU A 529 7.24 -4.69 2.08
C LEU A 529 6.77 -5.87 1.24
N ASN A 530 5.77 -6.57 1.75
CA ASN A 530 5.03 -7.60 1.04
C ASN A 530 3.52 -7.35 1.16
N TYR A 531 2.81 -7.46 0.04
CA TYR A 531 1.37 -7.35 0.01
C TYR A 531 0.76 -8.39 -0.94
N ALA A 532 -0.29 -9.07 -0.47
CA ALA A 532 -1.11 -9.97 -1.27
C ALA A 532 -2.59 -9.69 -0.98
N THR A 533 -3.45 -9.55 -1.99
CA THR A 533 -4.90 -9.49 -1.74
C THR A 533 -5.50 -10.88 -1.46
N GLY A 534 -4.81 -11.94 -1.89
CA GLY A 534 -5.14 -13.32 -1.60
C GLY A 534 -4.28 -13.92 -0.48
N ASP A 535 -4.06 -15.21 -0.56
CA ASP A 535 -3.33 -15.99 0.43
C ASP A 535 -1.82 -16.00 0.12
N ALA A 536 -0.98 -15.87 1.15
CA ALA A 536 0.48 -15.92 1.05
C ALA A 536 1.04 -17.13 1.81
N ILE A 537 1.26 -18.25 1.11
CA ILE A 537 1.62 -19.55 1.71
C ILE A 537 3.06 -19.93 1.28
N PRO A 538 3.98 -20.19 2.22
CA PRO A 538 3.74 -20.42 3.64
C PRO A 538 3.76 -19.16 4.51
N GLY A 539 4.15 -17.99 3.99
CA GLY A 539 4.15 -16.76 4.77
C GLY A 539 4.85 -15.58 4.10
N GLN A 540 5.04 -14.51 4.86
CA GLN A 540 5.66 -13.26 4.40
C GLN A 540 6.76 -12.80 5.36
N ILE A 541 7.87 -12.32 4.82
CA ILE A 541 8.97 -11.71 5.60
C ILE A 541 9.41 -10.42 4.94
N SER A 542 9.41 -9.32 5.70
CA SER A 542 9.94 -8.03 5.25
C SER A 542 10.47 -7.18 6.40
N LEU A 543 11.10 -6.04 6.10
CA LEU A 543 11.56 -5.12 7.15
C LEU A 543 10.42 -4.29 7.73
N LEU A 544 9.51 -3.76 6.90
CA LEU A 544 8.53 -2.78 7.33
C LEU A 544 7.14 -3.39 7.47
N PHE A 545 6.60 -4.00 6.42
CA PHE A 545 5.18 -4.38 6.44
C PHE A 545 4.85 -5.61 5.63
N ASN A 546 4.07 -6.52 6.23
CA ASN A 546 3.44 -7.63 5.55
C ASN A 546 1.91 -7.50 5.63
N GLY A 547 1.23 -7.61 4.49
CA GLY A 547 -0.23 -7.62 4.40
C GLY A 547 -0.73 -8.78 3.54
N SER A 548 -1.71 -9.53 4.02
CA SER A 548 -2.37 -10.58 3.23
C SER A 548 -3.81 -10.85 3.69
N LYS A 549 -4.55 -11.67 2.94
CA LYS A 549 -5.80 -12.25 3.43
C LYS A 549 -5.51 -13.37 4.44
N PHE A 550 -4.64 -14.30 4.05
CA PHE A 550 -4.18 -15.39 4.91
C PHE A 550 -2.66 -15.57 4.75
N ALA A 551 -1.93 -15.64 5.86
CA ALA A 551 -0.52 -15.98 5.86
C ALA A 551 -0.22 -16.84 7.09
N PRO A 552 0.16 -18.12 6.94
CA PRO A 552 0.48 -18.99 8.07
C PRO A 552 1.51 -18.37 9.02
N PHE A 553 2.54 -17.70 8.49
CA PHE A 553 3.43 -16.86 9.29
C PHE A 553 3.71 -15.49 8.66
N GLN A 554 3.91 -14.47 9.49
CA GLN A 554 4.39 -13.15 9.09
C GLN A 554 5.46 -12.63 10.06
N LEU A 555 6.58 -12.12 9.53
CA LEU A 555 7.68 -11.56 10.29
C LEU A 555 8.11 -10.20 9.74
N THR A 556 8.19 -9.19 10.62
CA THR A 556 8.59 -7.83 10.25
C THR A 556 9.17 -7.03 11.41
N ALA A 557 9.90 -5.95 11.13
CA ALA A 557 10.37 -5.04 12.16
C ALA A 557 9.31 -3.99 12.56
N LEU A 558 8.33 -3.64 11.70
CA LEU A 558 7.28 -2.68 12.07
C LEU A 558 5.92 -3.33 12.31
N GLY A 559 5.20 -3.76 11.26
CA GLY A 559 3.82 -4.20 11.44
C GLY A 559 3.32 -5.27 10.47
N ASN A 560 2.50 -6.19 10.99
CA ASN A 560 1.81 -7.20 10.18
C ASN A 560 0.30 -6.93 10.15
N TYR A 561 -0.32 -7.24 9.01
CA TYR A 561 -1.77 -7.22 8.82
C TYR A 561 -2.26 -8.50 8.14
N ALA A 562 -3.35 -9.06 8.65
CA ALA A 562 -4.09 -10.16 8.04
C ALA A 562 -5.60 -9.86 8.05
N ALA A 563 -6.25 -9.88 6.88
CA ALA A 563 -7.69 -9.64 6.75
C ALA A 563 -8.57 -10.88 7.03
N GLY A 564 -7.93 -12.03 7.23
CA GLY A 564 -8.58 -13.28 7.59
C GLY A 564 -7.89 -13.92 8.79
N LYS A 565 -6.73 -14.52 8.55
CA LYS A 565 -6.06 -15.37 9.54
C LYS A 565 -4.55 -15.43 9.35
N ALA A 566 -3.82 -15.57 10.46
CA ALA A 566 -2.39 -15.84 10.46
C ALA A 566 -2.02 -16.68 11.69
N PHE A 567 -1.37 -17.83 11.53
CA PHE A 567 -1.05 -18.67 12.68
C PHE A 567 0.01 -18.03 13.58
N LEU A 568 1.03 -17.43 12.99
CA LEU A 568 2.13 -16.77 13.70
C LEU A 568 2.37 -15.36 13.13
N GLN A 569 2.21 -14.32 13.95
CA GLN A 569 2.58 -12.95 13.58
C GLN A 569 3.59 -12.39 14.59
N ILE A 570 4.76 -12.00 14.10
CA ILE A 570 5.80 -11.35 14.89
C ILE A 570 6.16 -10.02 14.25
N ALA A 571 6.03 -8.94 15.01
CA ALA A 571 6.33 -7.59 14.57
C ALA A 571 7.07 -6.81 15.65
N GLY A 572 7.90 -5.83 15.29
CA GLY A 572 8.48 -4.94 16.31
C GLY A 572 7.43 -4.04 16.96
N ILE A 573 6.46 -3.50 16.21
CA ILE A 573 5.50 -2.52 16.74
C ILE A 573 4.12 -3.13 16.92
N PHE A 574 3.49 -3.67 15.86
CA PHE A 574 2.12 -4.16 15.98
C PHE A 574 1.77 -5.35 15.08
N ASN A 575 0.77 -6.12 15.51
CA ASN A 575 0.07 -7.09 14.67
C ASN A 575 -1.42 -6.81 14.69
N VAL A 576 -2.04 -6.82 13.51
CA VAL A 576 -3.48 -6.64 13.35
C VAL A 576 -4.05 -7.81 12.56
N MET A 577 -5.11 -8.40 13.10
CA MET A 577 -5.93 -9.38 12.41
C MET A 577 -7.40 -8.95 12.47
N THR A 578 -8.00 -8.73 11.32
CA THR A 578 -9.44 -8.57 11.17
C THR A 578 -9.95 -9.82 10.47
N SER A 579 -11.16 -10.29 10.80
CA SER A 579 -11.76 -11.44 10.11
C SER A 579 -13.14 -11.04 9.59
N ASP A 580 -13.30 -11.14 8.27
CA ASP A 580 -14.59 -11.11 7.60
C ASP A 580 -15.25 -12.51 7.54
N TYR A 581 -16.58 -12.53 7.54
CA TYR A 581 -17.46 -13.71 7.69
C TYR A 581 -17.28 -14.82 6.64
N SER A 582 -16.51 -14.60 5.57
CA SER A 582 -16.48 -15.46 4.38
C SER A 582 -15.54 -16.67 4.44
N ILE A 583 -14.65 -16.76 5.43
CA ILE A 583 -13.64 -17.83 5.50
C ILE A 583 -14.21 -19.00 6.32
N ARG A 584 -14.40 -20.17 5.69
CA ARG A 584 -15.05 -21.37 6.24
C ARG A 584 -14.14 -22.37 6.98
N ASP A 585 -12.86 -22.06 7.23
CA ASP A 585 -11.88 -23.05 7.72
C ASP A 585 -11.34 -22.79 9.16
N GLY A 586 -12.22 -23.05 10.12
CA GLY A 586 -12.03 -24.05 11.19
C GLY A 586 -10.98 -23.93 12.30
N LYS A 587 -10.03 -22.97 12.35
CA LYS A 587 -9.06 -22.88 13.48
C LYS A 587 -8.60 -21.44 13.81
N ASN A 588 -8.36 -21.15 15.08
CA ASN A 588 -7.82 -19.87 15.56
C ASN A 588 -6.35 -19.65 15.17
N SER A 589 -5.92 -18.40 15.23
CA SER A 589 -4.50 -18.01 15.15
C SER A 589 -3.76 -18.51 16.40
N PHE A 590 -2.48 -18.87 16.28
CA PHE A 590 -1.73 -19.43 17.42
C PHE A 590 -1.06 -18.34 18.25
N LEU A 591 -0.25 -17.46 17.64
CA LEU A 591 0.54 -16.45 18.36
C LEU A 591 0.57 -15.12 17.61
N GLN A 592 0.29 -14.03 18.34
CA GLN A 592 0.65 -12.65 17.95
C GLN A 592 1.64 -12.09 18.98
N ALA A 593 2.81 -11.66 18.53
CA ALA A 593 3.85 -11.10 19.37
C ALA A 593 4.35 -9.77 18.81
N SER A 594 4.32 -8.72 19.64
CA SER A 594 4.87 -7.41 19.30
C SER A 594 5.32 -6.65 20.54
N LEU A 595 6.07 -5.56 20.38
CA LEU A 595 6.44 -4.74 21.53
C LEU A 595 5.25 -3.92 22.04
N LEU A 596 4.43 -3.34 21.14
CA LEU A 596 3.38 -2.40 21.54
C LEU A 596 1.98 -3.00 21.50
N LEU A 597 1.51 -3.49 20.34
CA LEU A 597 0.10 -3.80 20.14
C LEU A 597 -0.15 -5.11 19.40
N ASN A 598 -1.03 -5.95 19.94
CA ASN A 598 -1.66 -7.03 19.20
C ASN A 598 -3.16 -6.82 19.21
N TYR A 599 -3.77 -6.83 18.03
CA TYR A 599 -5.21 -6.68 17.86
C TYR A 599 -5.76 -7.84 17.02
N SER A 600 -6.85 -8.45 17.51
CA SER A 600 -7.64 -9.43 16.78
C SER A 600 -9.14 -9.13 16.90
N SER A 601 -9.89 -9.21 15.79
CA SER A 601 -11.35 -9.13 15.82
C SER A 601 -12.02 -9.98 14.76
N GLY A 602 -13.26 -10.43 15.02
CA GLY A 602 -14.08 -11.19 14.07
C GLY A 602 -14.42 -12.59 14.56
N ALA A 603 -14.49 -13.55 13.64
CA ALA A 603 -14.86 -14.95 13.94
C ALA A 603 -13.72 -15.77 14.56
N TYR A 604 -12.48 -15.31 14.40
CA TYR A 604 -11.27 -16.01 14.86
C TYR A 604 -10.57 -15.21 15.96
N GLY A 605 -10.22 -15.89 17.05
CA GLY A 605 -9.34 -15.37 18.10
C GLY A 605 -7.87 -15.73 17.85
N THR A 606 -7.00 -15.26 18.73
CA THR A 606 -5.58 -15.66 18.78
C THR A 606 -5.32 -16.40 20.09
N TYR A 607 -4.81 -17.62 20.06
CA TYR A 607 -4.59 -18.40 21.28
C TYR A 607 -3.64 -17.70 22.26
N VAL A 608 -2.55 -17.12 21.79
CA VAL A 608 -1.57 -16.40 22.60
C VAL A 608 -1.34 -15.00 22.03
N GLN A 609 -1.52 -13.96 22.84
CA GLN A 609 -1.10 -12.60 22.49
C GLN A 609 -0.09 -12.09 23.52
N THR A 610 1.02 -11.52 23.05
CA THR A 610 2.05 -10.95 23.91
C THR A 610 2.55 -9.60 23.39
N SER A 611 2.32 -8.55 24.18
CA SER A 611 2.74 -7.16 23.91
C SER A 611 2.40 -6.28 25.12
N ILE A 612 2.75 -5.00 25.10
CA ILE A 612 2.27 -4.05 26.12
C ILE A 612 0.73 -3.98 26.13
N VAL A 613 0.10 -3.99 24.95
CA VAL A 613 -1.36 -3.94 24.79
C VAL A 613 -1.85 -5.10 23.93
N ASN A 614 -2.68 -5.97 24.50
CA ASN A 614 -3.35 -7.05 23.77
C ASN A 614 -4.85 -6.79 23.75
N ILE A 615 -5.46 -6.82 22.56
CA ILE A 615 -6.89 -6.63 22.37
C ILE A 615 -7.42 -7.80 21.53
N ASN A 616 -8.42 -8.49 22.06
CA ASN A 616 -9.25 -9.41 21.30
C ASN A 616 -10.72 -9.01 21.40
N GLY A 617 -11.24 -8.47 20.30
CA GLY A 617 -12.57 -7.88 20.23
C GLY A 617 -13.71 -8.90 20.21
N GLY A 618 -13.52 -10.08 19.60
CA GLY A 618 -14.52 -11.16 19.45
C GLY A 618 -15.94 -10.78 18.99
N ARG A 619 -16.57 -11.52 18.06
CA ARG A 619 -17.99 -11.26 17.73
C ARG A 619 -18.95 -12.02 18.66
N ASP A 620 -20.06 -11.37 19.06
CA ASP A 620 -21.12 -12.01 19.86
C ASP A 620 -21.65 -13.28 19.20
N GLY A 621 -21.84 -14.34 19.99
CA GLY A 621 -22.47 -15.59 19.56
C GLY A 621 -21.55 -16.61 18.85
N ILE A 622 -20.27 -16.32 18.61
CA ILE A 622 -19.33 -17.25 17.97
C ILE A 622 -18.43 -17.94 19.00
N LYS A 623 -18.64 -19.23 19.24
CA LYS A 623 -17.75 -20.08 20.07
C LYS A 623 -16.39 -20.21 19.37
N GLY A 624 -15.33 -19.63 19.96
CA GLY A 624 -13.96 -19.70 19.45
C GLY A 624 -13.29 -18.35 19.19
N ALA A 625 -14.03 -17.23 19.25
CA ALA A 625 -13.50 -15.89 18.98
C ALA A 625 -12.67 -15.27 20.15
N SER A 626 -12.09 -16.10 21.01
CA SER A 626 -11.45 -15.71 22.26
C SER A 626 -9.96 -16.07 22.32
N SER A 627 -9.18 -15.24 23.02
CA SER A 627 -7.79 -15.56 23.31
C SER A 627 -7.71 -16.45 24.55
N ILE A 628 -6.88 -17.49 24.50
CA ILE A 628 -6.67 -18.37 25.66
C ILE A 628 -5.68 -17.72 26.62
N VAL A 629 -4.60 -17.15 26.12
CA VAL A 629 -3.52 -16.55 26.90
C VAL A 629 -3.27 -15.13 26.40
N GLN A 630 -3.34 -14.15 27.29
CA GLN A 630 -2.84 -12.80 27.03
C GLN A 630 -1.78 -12.43 28.08
N LEU A 631 -0.58 -12.15 27.61
CA LEU A 631 0.56 -11.71 28.43
C LEU A 631 0.86 -10.26 28.07
N GLY A 632 0.72 -9.32 28.98
CA GLY A 632 0.97 -7.94 28.62
C GLY A 632 0.84 -6.96 29.75
N GLY A 633 1.00 -5.67 29.44
CA GLY A 633 0.67 -4.62 30.39
C GLY A 633 -0.84 -4.52 30.58
N ILE A 634 -1.57 -4.49 29.46
CA ILE A 634 -3.01 -4.27 29.43
C ILE A 634 -3.65 -5.24 28.44
N ASN A 635 -4.64 -6.00 28.93
CA ASN A 635 -5.27 -7.10 28.21
C ASN A 635 -6.78 -6.93 28.15
N PHE A 636 -7.33 -6.90 26.94
CA PHE A 636 -8.77 -6.89 26.67
C PHE A 636 -9.18 -8.15 25.93
N ASN A 637 -10.19 -8.85 26.42
CA ASN A 637 -10.69 -10.06 25.77
C ASN A 637 -12.18 -10.26 25.99
N LYS A 638 -12.93 -10.50 24.92
CA LYS A 638 -14.35 -10.80 25.04
C LYS A 638 -14.64 -12.02 25.91
N ALA A 639 -13.90 -13.12 25.71
CA ALA A 639 -14.01 -14.30 26.57
C ALA A 639 -12.62 -14.82 27.00
N GLY A 640 -12.13 -14.35 28.15
CA GLY A 640 -10.78 -14.64 28.63
C GLY A 640 -10.66 -15.97 29.39
N HIS A 641 -9.66 -16.77 29.04
CA HIS A 641 -9.26 -17.92 29.86
C HIS A 641 -8.11 -17.56 30.82
N PHE A 642 -6.96 -17.13 30.32
CA PHE A 642 -5.82 -16.73 31.12
C PHE A 642 -5.31 -15.36 30.69
N GLN A 643 -5.39 -14.38 31.59
CA GLN A 643 -4.85 -13.04 31.36
C GLN A 643 -3.89 -12.70 32.48
N THR A 644 -2.69 -12.23 32.13
CA THR A 644 -1.75 -11.70 33.10
C THR A 644 -1.20 -10.36 32.66
N GLY A 645 -1.20 -9.40 33.57
CA GLY A 645 -0.75 -8.05 33.29
C GLY A 645 -1.02 -7.05 34.39
N GLY A 646 -0.72 -5.78 34.14
CA GLY A 646 -1.15 -4.71 35.03
C GLY A 646 -2.67 -4.64 35.11
N ILE A 647 -3.34 -4.72 33.96
CA ILE A 647 -4.80 -4.62 33.85
C ILE A 647 -5.35 -5.69 32.92
N ASN A 648 -6.35 -6.42 33.41
CA ASN A 648 -7.05 -7.43 32.66
C ASN A 648 -8.54 -7.10 32.63
N VAL A 649 -9.12 -7.03 31.43
CA VAL A 649 -10.55 -6.79 31.23
C VAL A 649 -11.14 -7.92 30.38
N SER A 650 -12.25 -8.49 30.85
CA SER A 650 -13.00 -9.49 30.09
C SER A 650 -14.52 -9.33 30.20
N PHE A 651 -15.25 -9.65 29.14
CA PHE A 651 -16.73 -9.65 29.08
C PHE A 651 -17.29 -11.07 29.10
N GLY A 652 -16.59 -11.99 29.78
CA GLY A 652 -16.93 -13.40 29.83
C GLY A 652 -15.74 -14.26 30.24
N MET A 653 -15.41 -14.28 31.53
CA MET A 653 -14.22 -14.99 32.00
C MET A 653 -14.50 -16.48 32.26
N GLN A 654 -13.59 -17.33 31.79
CA GLN A 654 -13.60 -18.79 31.98
C GLN A 654 -12.21 -19.30 32.38
N GLY A 655 -11.66 -18.80 33.47
CA GLY A 655 -10.31 -19.15 33.91
C GLY A 655 -9.71 -18.16 34.91
N ALA A 656 -8.47 -17.71 34.70
CA ALA A 656 -7.73 -16.86 35.63
C ALA A 656 -7.39 -15.47 35.06
N GLN A 657 -7.64 -14.44 35.86
CA GLN A 657 -7.11 -13.09 35.67
C GLN A 657 -6.11 -12.77 36.78
N LEU A 658 -4.85 -12.55 36.42
CA LEU A 658 -3.76 -12.24 37.35
C LEU A 658 -3.24 -10.83 37.05
N GLY A 659 -3.42 -9.88 37.96
CA GLY A 659 -2.95 -8.53 37.70
C GLY A 659 -3.15 -7.54 38.83
N ALA A 660 -2.71 -6.30 38.64
CA ALA A 660 -3.01 -5.27 39.64
C ALA A 660 -4.53 -4.99 39.66
N VAL A 661 -5.17 -5.02 38.49
CA VAL A 661 -6.58 -4.72 38.30
C VAL A 661 -7.20 -5.78 37.39
N ASN A 662 -8.23 -6.46 37.88
CA ASN A 662 -8.99 -7.41 37.10
C ASN A 662 -10.45 -6.94 37.01
N VAL A 663 -10.98 -6.87 35.80
CA VAL A 663 -12.36 -6.43 35.53
C VAL A 663 -13.07 -7.48 34.69
N LEU A 664 -14.25 -7.87 35.17
CA LEU A 664 -15.18 -8.77 34.52
C LEU A 664 -16.50 -8.00 34.26
N GLY A 665 -16.84 -7.79 32.99
CA GLY A 665 -18.00 -6.99 32.57
C GLY A 665 -19.34 -7.75 32.58
N ASP A 666 -19.32 -9.05 32.30
CA ASP A 666 -20.50 -9.92 32.25
C ASP A 666 -20.31 -11.12 33.19
N ASN A 667 -21.16 -12.14 33.11
CA ASN A 667 -21.02 -13.36 33.91
C ASN A 667 -19.68 -14.06 33.69
N GLY A 668 -19.08 -14.59 34.76
CA GLY A 668 -17.81 -15.31 34.64
C GLY A 668 -17.58 -16.33 35.74
N TYR A 669 -16.68 -17.26 35.47
CA TYR A 669 -16.22 -18.25 36.44
C TYR A 669 -14.72 -18.44 36.43
N GLY A 670 -14.15 -18.74 37.60
CA GLY A 670 -12.74 -19.06 37.76
C GLY A 670 -12.05 -18.29 38.89
N VAL A 671 -10.86 -17.74 38.63
CA VAL A 671 -10.00 -17.10 39.64
C VAL A 671 -9.66 -15.67 39.24
N GLN A 672 -9.88 -14.71 40.12
CA GLN A 672 -9.30 -13.38 40.00
C GLN A 672 -8.29 -13.20 41.13
N PHE A 673 -7.04 -12.90 40.77
CA PHE A 673 -5.99 -12.60 41.74
C PHE A 673 -5.39 -11.23 41.42
N GLY A 674 -5.52 -10.30 42.36
CA GLY A 674 -5.00 -8.96 42.14
C GLY A 674 -5.09 -8.02 43.32
N VAL A 675 -4.63 -6.78 43.12
CA VAL A 675 -4.87 -5.75 44.15
C VAL A 675 -6.36 -5.48 44.20
N VAL A 676 -7.00 -5.41 43.03
CA VAL A 676 -8.43 -5.19 42.89
C VAL A 676 -9.05 -6.10 41.84
N ASN A 677 -10.17 -6.70 42.22
CA ASN A 677 -11.00 -7.53 41.39
C ASN A 677 -12.41 -6.94 41.34
N ILE A 678 -12.94 -6.73 40.14
CA ILE A 678 -14.27 -6.17 39.89
C ILE A 678 -15.02 -7.13 38.97
N ALA A 679 -16.24 -7.50 39.37
CA ALA A 679 -17.22 -8.18 38.52
C ALA A 679 -18.52 -7.36 38.50
N ALA A 680 -18.96 -6.96 37.31
CA ALA A 680 -20.14 -6.13 37.15
C ALA A 680 -21.47 -6.92 37.20
N ASP A 681 -21.41 -8.23 36.97
CA ASP A 681 -22.55 -9.16 37.01
C ASP A 681 -22.21 -10.37 37.92
N ASP A 682 -22.81 -11.54 37.71
CA ASP A 682 -22.55 -12.74 38.51
C ASP A 682 -21.13 -13.29 38.32
N PHE A 683 -20.41 -13.47 39.43
CA PHE A 683 -19.10 -14.12 39.44
C PHE A 683 -19.15 -15.43 40.24
N SER A 684 -18.77 -16.53 39.59
CA SER A 684 -18.73 -17.87 40.19
C SER A 684 -17.30 -18.38 40.33
N GLY A 685 -16.69 -18.24 41.50
CA GLY A 685 -15.31 -18.67 41.68
C GLY A 685 -14.61 -18.11 42.89
N VAL A 686 -13.29 -17.93 42.76
CA VAL A 686 -12.42 -17.43 43.82
C VAL A 686 -11.91 -16.03 43.44
N SER A 687 -12.23 -15.04 44.25
CA SER A 687 -11.69 -13.68 44.11
C SER A 687 -10.72 -13.43 45.27
N ILE A 688 -9.43 -13.29 44.98
CA ILE A 688 -8.38 -13.02 45.97
C ILE A 688 -7.78 -11.66 45.65
N GLY A 689 -7.90 -10.73 46.58
CA GLY A 689 -7.29 -9.42 46.41
C GLY A 689 -7.46 -8.53 47.61
N LEU A 690 -6.83 -7.36 47.61
CA LEU A 690 -7.10 -6.41 48.69
C LEU A 690 -8.56 -5.98 48.66
N TRP A 691 -9.12 -5.86 47.44
CA TRP A 691 -10.53 -5.53 47.23
C TRP A 691 -11.17 -6.43 46.20
N ASN A 692 -12.29 -7.03 46.60
CA ASN A 692 -13.14 -7.82 45.72
C ASN A 692 -14.53 -7.16 45.67
N LEU A 693 -14.93 -6.69 44.49
CA LEU A 693 -16.23 -6.11 44.25
C LEU A 693 -17.01 -6.96 43.25
N VAL A 694 -18.16 -7.47 43.67
CA VAL A 694 -19.12 -8.12 42.78
C VAL A 694 -20.43 -7.37 42.86
N LEU A 695 -20.82 -6.71 41.76
CA LEU A 695 -21.93 -5.77 41.76
C LEU A 695 -23.31 -6.46 41.73
N ASP A 696 -23.39 -7.72 41.30
CA ASP A 696 -24.59 -8.56 41.48
C ASP A 696 -24.31 -9.76 42.42
N ARG A 697 -24.12 -10.98 41.90
CA ARG A 697 -23.98 -12.17 42.75
C ARG A 697 -22.56 -12.74 42.80
N GLN A 698 -22.04 -12.92 44.01
CA GLN A 698 -20.87 -13.75 44.27
C GLN A 698 -21.29 -15.18 44.59
N ASN A 699 -20.96 -16.14 43.72
CA ASN A 699 -21.02 -17.58 44.03
C ASN A 699 -19.61 -18.11 44.31
N GLY A 700 -19.31 -18.53 45.54
CA GLY A 700 -18.00 -19.09 45.89
C GLY A 700 -17.25 -18.29 46.95
N LEU A 701 -15.96 -18.04 46.74
CA LEU A 701 -15.05 -17.54 47.78
C LEU A 701 -14.48 -16.17 47.42
N SER A 702 -14.63 -15.20 48.32
CA SER A 702 -13.92 -13.91 48.23
C SER A 702 -12.99 -13.77 49.42
N ILE A 703 -11.69 -13.60 49.18
CA ILE A 703 -10.68 -13.36 50.22
C ILE A 703 -10.06 -11.99 49.98
N GLY A 704 -10.17 -11.10 50.96
CA GLY A 704 -9.57 -9.78 50.85
C GLY A 704 -9.67 -8.92 52.09
N LEU A 705 -9.10 -7.72 52.06
CA LEU A 705 -9.34 -6.75 53.14
C LEU A 705 -10.80 -6.27 53.10
N PHE A 706 -11.33 -6.10 51.88
CA PHE A 706 -12.71 -5.74 51.65
C PHE A 706 -13.34 -6.64 50.59
N ASN A 707 -14.50 -7.18 50.92
CA ASN A 707 -15.35 -7.94 50.01
C ASN A 707 -16.73 -7.30 49.94
N TYR A 708 -17.24 -7.07 48.74
CA TYR A 708 -18.61 -6.62 48.50
C TYR A 708 -19.30 -7.54 47.50
N ALA A 709 -20.52 -7.94 47.83
CA ALA A 709 -21.45 -8.55 46.90
C ALA A 709 -22.85 -8.01 47.16
N LYS A 710 -23.65 -7.79 46.11
CA LYS A 710 -25.07 -7.47 46.31
C LYS A 710 -25.81 -8.68 46.85
N LYS A 711 -25.57 -9.85 46.24
CA LYS A 711 -26.03 -11.17 46.67
C LYS A 711 -24.83 -12.10 46.90
N LEU A 712 -24.85 -12.88 47.97
CA LEU A 712 -23.80 -13.83 48.28
C LEU A 712 -24.34 -15.26 48.39
N ASN A 713 -23.72 -16.19 47.64
CA ASN A 713 -23.91 -17.63 47.77
C ASN A 713 -22.53 -18.28 47.93
N GLY A 714 -22.03 -18.32 49.15
CA GLY A 714 -20.67 -18.74 49.46
C GLY A 714 -20.09 -18.04 50.67
N LEU A 715 -18.78 -17.84 50.68
CA LEU A 715 -18.01 -17.34 51.80
C LEU A 715 -17.21 -16.10 51.40
N GLN A 716 -17.35 -15.03 52.16
CA GLN A 716 -16.41 -13.92 52.16
C GLN A 716 -15.53 -14.03 53.41
N VAL A 717 -14.21 -13.94 53.24
CA VAL A 717 -13.25 -13.86 54.34
C VAL A 717 -12.47 -12.56 54.17
N GLY A 718 -12.54 -11.70 55.18
CA GLY A 718 -11.92 -10.41 55.12
C GLY A 718 -12.15 -9.54 56.33
N LEU A 719 -11.40 -8.45 56.41
CA LEU A 719 -11.58 -7.48 57.50
C LEU A 719 -13.00 -6.92 57.46
N ILE A 720 -13.49 -6.57 56.27
CA ILE A 720 -14.82 -6.04 56.02
C ILE A 720 -15.49 -6.86 54.92
N ASN A 721 -16.67 -7.41 55.20
CA ASN A 721 -17.47 -8.20 54.26
C ASN A 721 -18.88 -7.61 54.18
N VAL A 722 -19.28 -7.19 52.98
CA VAL A 722 -20.57 -6.58 52.69
C VAL A 722 -21.39 -7.50 51.79
N HIS A 723 -22.60 -7.80 52.22
CA HIS A 723 -23.62 -8.57 51.50
C HIS A 723 -24.92 -7.77 51.51
N SER A 724 -25.14 -6.85 50.57
CA SER A 724 -26.16 -5.80 50.75
C SER A 724 -27.61 -6.31 50.87
N GLU A 725 -27.97 -7.39 50.17
CA GLU A 725 -29.29 -8.02 50.26
C GLU A 725 -29.34 -9.20 51.25
N GLY A 726 -28.28 -9.37 52.04
CA GLY A 726 -28.15 -10.48 52.99
C GLY A 726 -28.84 -10.25 54.32
N THR A 727 -29.11 -11.35 55.03
CA THR A 727 -29.60 -11.31 56.42
C THR A 727 -28.65 -10.55 57.36
N VAL A 728 -27.34 -10.65 57.09
CA VAL A 728 -26.29 -9.88 57.76
C VAL A 728 -25.56 -9.03 56.73
N PRO A 729 -25.96 -7.75 56.57
CA PRO A 729 -25.42 -6.91 55.50
C PRO A 729 -23.94 -6.56 55.62
N LEU A 730 -23.40 -6.53 56.83
CA LEU A 730 -22.01 -6.20 57.14
C LEU A 730 -21.48 -7.14 58.22
N MET A 731 -20.34 -7.80 57.98
CA MET A 731 -19.70 -8.68 58.95
C MET A 731 -18.17 -8.58 58.90
N LEU A 732 -17.53 -8.59 60.08
CA LEU A 732 -16.07 -8.60 60.21
C LEU A 732 -15.55 -10.04 60.25
N GLY A 733 -14.40 -10.29 59.63
CA GLY A 733 -13.73 -11.58 59.62
C GLY A 733 -14.26 -12.54 58.55
N ALA A 734 -15.51 -12.98 58.67
CA ALA A 734 -16.14 -13.86 57.69
C ALA A 734 -17.64 -13.58 57.55
N ASN A 735 -18.18 -13.65 56.33
CA ASN A 735 -19.62 -13.58 56.06
C ASN A 735 -20.03 -14.76 55.17
N ILE A 736 -21.14 -15.42 55.51
CA ILE A 736 -21.66 -16.57 54.77
C ILE A 736 -23.02 -16.19 54.19
N GLY A 737 -23.17 -16.40 52.89
CA GLY A 737 -24.45 -16.28 52.19
C GLY A 737 -24.90 -17.64 51.69
N ILE A 738 -26.14 -18.01 51.97
CA ILE A 738 -26.76 -19.24 51.49
C ILE A 738 -28.03 -18.83 50.75
N GLN A 739 -28.23 -19.40 49.56
CA GLN A 739 -29.40 -19.11 48.74
C GLN A 739 -30.69 -19.51 49.49
N GLU A 740 -31.52 -18.54 49.87
CA GLU A 740 -32.91 -18.82 50.21
C GLU A 740 -33.67 -19.12 48.92
N ASN A 741 -34.05 -20.38 48.72
CA ASN A 741 -35.02 -20.78 47.70
C ASN A 741 -36.38 -20.15 48.04
N LYS A 742 -36.62 -18.91 47.64
CA LYS A 742 -37.99 -18.42 47.48
C LYS A 742 -38.54 -19.09 46.22
N SER A 743 -39.36 -20.12 46.42
CA SER A 743 -40.26 -20.62 45.39
C SER A 743 -41.11 -19.45 44.89
N ASP A 744 -40.97 -19.08 43.63
CA ASP A 744 -41.91 -18.20 42.95
C ASP A 744 -43.29 -18.87 42.99
N ASN A 745 -44.11 -18.43 43.94
CA ASN A 745 -45.51 -18.75 44.08
C ASN A 745 -46.27 -17.44 44.29
N SER A 746 -46.42 -16.67 43.22
CA SER A 746 -47.56 -15.75 43.07
C SER A 746 -47.70 -15.29 41.62
N LYS A 747 -48.67 -15.93 40.96
CA LYS A 747 -49.50 -15.57 39.80
C LYS A 747 -49.27 -14.23 39.10
#